data_AF-A0A7V4NL28-F1
#
_entry.id   AF-A0A7V4NL28-F1
#
_cell.length_a   1.000
_cell.length_b   1.000
_cell.length_c   1.000
_cell.angle_alpha   90.00
_cell.angle_beta   90.00
_cell.angle_gamma   90.00
#
_symmetry.space_group_name_H-M   'P 1'
#
loop_
_entity.id
_entity.type
_entity.pdbx_description
1 polymer ?
#
loop_
_entity_poly.entity_id
_entity_poly.type
_entity_poly.pdbx_seq_one_letter_code
_entity_poly.pdbx_strand_id
1 'polypeptide(L)'
;MAMPADAASCAQHLRSLASLGDLRGLVAALGHDPAWQPLPADPRLITRGVPAAIVGRAGPVRWLGLLAPAALAGVVARRARDRGQPCGVLALDLAARALGVSVAWGEVPLRVVPLDAPGATALELLRRLGHAPAASPVAELARQAEALATRAVDREFFRRFRRVLVAHMEALPVPTAEARHALALLQLTRVLFLHFVQQRGWLDGRDDFLARAVDGCLAARRPVQRDLLRPLFFGALNRPPDRRSPRVRRLGELPYLNGGLFEPHPLERRWRLDLPDALWRDAFDELFGRFHFAAAGGEGAVGPAMLGRVFESVMDPAERRASGTYYTPPRLARRLVHAGLVTLAARRLGVPAPEVEARWAARDPALRAVLERVRVLDPACGSGAFLLEALEELAPWRGGRAVPRHVARRRVLAEQLFGVDRNGAAVHLAQLRLWLAVLADDPATGPRDVHPLPNLDAQVRQGDSLHDPLRDADAAAVDAGRRARLRVLRQELVAAAPARKRALLAALRREERGAAIAICRALESRREHAIRGRLAAWRGPSLFPSRPAPTAAAVAALRAERQALRALRAERRRLEREEGVPWFHYASHFPDVVAAGGFDLVAGNPPWVRAEALDPAERGRLAARYRWWRPAPGPR
;
A
#
# COMPACT_ATOMS: atom_id res chain seq x y z
N MET A 1 21.10 5.10 42.95
CA MET A 1 20.87 4.80 41.53
C MET A 1 20.40 6.07 40.85
N ALA A 2 21.12 6.54 39.82
CA ALA A 2 20.77 7.75 39.09
C ALA A 2 19.48 7.54 38.27
N MET A 3 18.60 8.54 38.26
CA MET A 3 17.48 8.61 37.32
C MET A 3 18.00 8.61 35.87
N PRO A 4 17.33 7.96 34.89
CA PRO A 4 17.71 8.08 33.49
C PRO A 4 17.74 9.54 33.07
N ALA A 5 18.83 9.94 32.40
CA ALA A 5 19.09 11.32 32.00
C ALA A 5 17.95 11.92 31.17
N ASP A 6 17.72 13.24 31.31
CA ASP A 6 16.80 13.98 30.45
C ASP A 6 17.30 14.05 29.00
N ALA A 7 16.43 14.45 28.07
CA ALA A 7 16.76 14.50 26.64
C ALA A 7 17.91 15.47 26.32
N ALA A 8 18.05 16.55 27.10
CA ALA A 8 19.10 17.54 26.94
C ALA A 8 20.49 16.97 27.31
N SER A 9 20.55 16.21 28.40
CA SER A 9 21.75 15.52 28.85
C SER A 9 22.18 14.41 27.88
N CYS A 10 21.25 13.61 27.35
CA CYS A 10 21.58 12.63 26.30
C CYS A 10 22.15 13.30 25.03
N ALA A 11 21.57 14.42 24.61
CA ALA A 11 22.06 15.18 23.45
C ALA A 11 23.45 15.79 23.69
N GLN A 12 23.76 16.21 24.92
CA GLN A 12 25.08 16.71 25.29
C GLN A 12 26.13 15.59 25.21
N HIS A 13 25.83 14.41 25.78
CA HIS A 13 26.75 13.27 25.75
C HIS A 13 27.04 12.79 24.32
N LEU A 14 26.03 12.75 23.44
CA LEU A 14 26.23 12.39 22.03
C LEU A 14 27.17 13.36 21.31
N ARG A 15 26.99 14.67 21.54
CA ARG A 15 27.84 15.70 20.91
C ARG A 15 29.29 15.62 21.39
N SER A 16 29.52 15.23 22.64
CA SER A 16 30.87 15.09 23.21
C SER A 16 31.59 13.80 22.85
N LEU A 17 30.98 12.84 22.13
CA LEU A 17 31.65 11.60 21.75
C LEU A 17 32.74 11.88 20.69
N ALA A 18 34.00 11.71 21.08
CA ALA A 18 35.18 11.87 20.22
C ALA A 18 36.08 10.61 20.19
N SER A 19 35.90 9.70 21.15
CA SER A 19 36.70 8.49 21.31
C SER A 19 35.85 7.31 21.79
N LEU A 20 36.40 6.10 21.66
CA LEU A 20 35.77 4.88 22.17
C LEU A 20 35.53 4.94 23.70
N GLY A 21 36.39 5.64 24.45
CA GLY A 21 36.28 5.80 25.90
C GLY A 21 35.07 6.63 26.34
N ASP A 22 34.63 7.57 25.50
CA ASP A 22 33.54 8.50 25.84
C ASP A 22 32.18 7.81 25.90
N LEU A 23 32.06 6.63 25.26
CA LEU A 23 30.85 5.80 25.33
C LEU A 23 30.48 5.41 26.77
N ARG A 24 31.46 5.35 27.69
CA ARG A 24 31.19 5.10 29.11
C ARG A 24 30.29 6.18 29.72
N GLY A 25 30.50 7.44 29.33
CA GLY A 25 29.68 8.56 29.79
C GLY A 25 28.24 8.43 29.30
N LEU A 26 28.05 8.03 28.04
CA LEU A 26 26.72 7.75 27.49
C LEU A 26 26.04 6.57 28.22
N VAL A 27 26.78 5.47 28.47
CA VAL A 27 26.23 4.31 29.18
C VAL A 27 25.84 4.66 30.62
N ALA A 28 26.64 5.47 31.31
CA ALA A 28 26.31 6.00 32.63
C ALA A 28 25.07 6.91 32.60
N ALA A 29 24.93 7.78 31.60
CA ALA A 29 23.75 8.64 31.42
C ALA A 29 22.45 7.84 31.16
N LEU A 30 22.58 6.66 30.55
CA LEU A 30 21.49 5.70 30.38
C LEU A 30 21.17 4.92 31.68
N GLY A 31 21.88 5.17 32.78
CA GLY A 31 21.62 4.53 34.08
C GLY A 31 22.20 3.12 34.21
N HIS A 32 23.12 2.72 33.33
CA HIS A 32 23.88 1.46 33.43
C HIS A 32 25.23 1.69 34.11
N ASP A 33 25.88 0.64 34.60
CA ASP A 33 27.17 0.73 35.26
C ASP A 33 28.29 0.93 34.22
N PRO A 34 29.01 2.07 34.20
CA PRO A 34 30.11 2.26 33.26
C PRO A 34 31.26 1.30 33.60
N ALA A 35 31.89 0.74 32.57
CA ALA A 35 33.02 -0.17 32.71
C ALA A 35 34.03 0.09 31.59
N TRP A 36 35.28 -0.30 31.80
CA TRP A 36 36.27 -0.28 30.73
C TRP A 36 37.07 -1.57 30.76
N GLN A 37 36.92 -2.38 29.72
CA GLN A 37 37.74 -3.57 29.53
C GLN A 37 37.99 -3.75 28.03
N PRO A 38 39.23 -3.54 27.54
CA PRO A 38 39.57 -3.80 26.15
C PRO A 38 39.19 -5.24 25.76
N LEU A 39 38.56 -5.40 24.60
CA LEU A 39 38.22 -6.72 24.10
C LEU A 39 39.38 -7.23 23.23
N PRO A 40 39.83 -8.47 23.44
CA PRO A 40 40.82 -9.06 22.54
C PRO A 40 40.25 -9.14 21.13
N ALA A 41 41.13 -9.10 20.12
CA ALA A 41 40.74 -9.29 18.73
C ALA A 41 40.23 -10.73 18.53
N ASP A 42 38.94 -10.97 18.77
CA ASP A 42 38.24 -12.19 18.42
C ASP A 42 37.61 -12.02 17.03
N PRO A 43 38.21 -12.57 15.95
CA PRO A 43 37.71 -12.43 14.57
C PRO A 43 36.29 -12.99 14.41
N ARG A 44 35.89 -13.87 15.31
CA ARG A 44 34.58 -14.51 15.27
C ARG A 44 33.52 -13.55 15.83
N LEU A 45 33.84 -12.66 16.77
CA LEU A 45 32.90 -11.68 17.36
C LEU A 45 33.06 -10.30 16.72
N ILE A 46 34.28 -9.78 16.74
CA ILE A 46 34.65 -8.44 16.28
C ILE A 46 35.46 -8.58 14.99
N THR A 47 35.16 -7.74 13.99
CA THR A 47 35.92 -7.74 12.74
C THR A 47 37.39 -7.40 13.02
N ARG A 48 38.34 -8.13 12.40
CA ARG A 48 39.78 -7.87 12.58
C ARG A 48 40.11 -6.40 12.32
N GLY A 49 40.92 -5.80 13.19
CA GLY A 49 41.34 -4.41 13.08
C GLY A 49 40.35 -3.37 13.64
N VAL A 50 39.20 -3.78 14.18
CA VAL A 50 38.26 -2.86 14.83
C VAL A 50 38.59 -2.70 16.32
N PRO A 51 38.92 -1.48 16.81
CA PRO A 51 39.06 -1.22 18.24
C PRO A 51 37.74 -1.46 18.98
N ALA A 52 37.77 -2.23 20.06
CA ALA A 52 36.59 -2.64 20.80
C ALA A 52 36.86 -2.76 22.30
N ALA A 53 35.87 -2.43 23.12
CA ALA A 53 35.94 -2.54 24.57
C ALA A 53 34.56 -2.84 25.17
N ILE A 54 34.51 -3.41 26.36
CA ILE A 54 33.32 -3.35 27.21
C ILE A 54 33.28 -1.95 27.80
N VAL A 55 32.23 -1.20 27.49
CA VAL A 55 32.02 0.20 27.89
C VAL A 55 30.99 0.37 29.02
N GLY A 56 30.34 -0.73 29.40
CA GLY A 56 29.50 -0.79 30.61
C GLY A 56 28.84 -2.14 30.84
N ARG A 57 28.07 -2.24 31.92
CA ARG A 57 27.43 -3.46 32.42
C ARG A 57 26.04 -3.14 32.97
N ALA A 58 25.15 -4.11 32.88
CA ALA A 58 23.84 -4.13 33.54
C ALA A 58 23.65 -5.54 34.13
N GLY A 59 24.06 -5.72 35.38
CA GLY A 59 24.20 -7.04 35.99
C GLY A 59 25.13 -7.96 35.17
N PRO A 60 24.70 -9.15 34.72
CA PRO A 60 25.50 -10.08 33.91
C PRO A 60 25.63 -9.65 32.42
N VAL A 61 24.84 -8.69 31.95
CA VAL A 61 24.83 -8.23 30.56
C VAL A 61 25.91 -7.15 30.35
N ARG A 62 26.61 -7.22 29.22
CA ARG A 62 27.70 -6.30 28.87
C ARG A 62 27.27 -5.35 27.75
N TRP A 63 27.76 -4.12 27.79
CA TRP A 63 27.70 -3.18 26.67
C TRP A 63 29.06 -3.16 25.97
N LEU A 64 29.06 -3.51 24.69
CA LEU A 64 30.25 -3.52 23.83
C LEU A 64 30.31 -2.20 23.06
N GLY A 65 31.42 -1.47 23.16
CA GLY A 65 31.74 -0.33 22.33
C GLY A 65 32.68 -0.74 21.19
N LEU A 66 32.46 -0.19 20.00
CA LEU A 66 33.29 -0.38 18.81
C LEU A 66 33.63 0.99 18.22
N LEU A 67 34.85 1.19 17.76
CA LEU A 67 35.21 2.35 16.93
C LEU A 67 35.18 1.91 15.46
N ALA A 68 34.03 2.07 14.81
CA ALA A 68 33.79 1.51 13.49
C ALA A 68 32.51 2.07 12.84
N PRO A 69 32.26 1.79 11.53
CA PRO A 69 31.01 2.18 10.89
C PRO A 69 29.78 1.72 11.65
N ALA A 70 28.77 2.59 11.78
CA ALA A 70 27.58 2.36 12.62
C ALA A 70 26.86 1.03 12.31
N ALA A 71 26.90 0.59 11.05
CA ALA A 71 26.32 -0.68 10.60
C ALA A 71 26.89 -1.93 11.30
N LEU A 72 28.14 -1.87 11.78
CA LEU A 72 28.79 -3.01 12.43
C LEU A 72 28.18 -3.34 13.81
N ALA A 73 27.51 -2.42 14.47
CA ALA A 73 26.81 -2.72 15.73
C ALA A 73 25.83 -3.89 15.56
N GLY A 74 25.05 -3.90 14.48
CA GLY A 74 24.09 -4.97 14.20
C GLY A 74 24.77 -6.29 13.78
N VAL A 75 25.94 -6.22 13.13
CA VAL A 75 26.72 -7.41 12.75
C VAL A 75 27.28 -8.09 14.00
N VAL A 76 27.90 -7.33 14.89
CA VAL A 76 28.48 -7.83 16.15
C VAL A 76 27.37 -8.35 17.07
N ALA A 77 26.25 -7.64 17.18
CA ALA A 77 25.11 -8.09 17.98
C ALA A 77 24.50 -9.42 17.47
N ARG A 78 24.46 -9.64 16.14
CA ARG A 78 24.03 -10.93 15.58
C ARG A 78 25.00 -12.06 15.94
N ARG A 79 26.30 -11.83 15.76
CA ARG A 79 27.35 -12.80 16.13
C ARG A 79 27.31 -13.14 17.62
N ALA A 80 27.10 -12.16 18.49
CA ALA A 80 26.98 -12.36 19.92
C ALA A 80 25.73 -13.18 20.27
N ARG A 81 24.57 -12.85 19.68
CA ARG A 81 23.33 -13.61 19.86
C ARG A 81 23.49 -15.06 19.43
N ASP A 82 24.10 -15.31 18.27
CA ASP A 82 24.28 -16.66 17.72
C ASP A 82 25.20 -17.52 18.61
N ARG A 83 25.96 -16.89 19.52
CA ARG A 83 26.77 -17.55 20.56
C ARG A 83 26.09 -17.66 21.92
N GLY A 84 24.83 -17.25 22.03
CA GLY A 84 24.13 -17.16 23.32
C GLY A 84 24.75 -16.13 24.27
N GLN A 85 25.37 -15.07 23.73
CA GLN A 85 25.98 -13.98 24.50
C GLN A 85 25.10 -12.71 24.45
N PRO A 86 24.13 -12.58 25.36
CA PRO A 86 23.27 -11.39 25.43
C PRO A 86 24.08 -10.15 25.83
N CYS A 87 24.06 -9.13 24.97
CA CYS A 87 24.82 -7.89 25.16
C CYS A 87 24.18 -6.70 24.41
N GLY A 88 24.45 -5.48 24.86
CA GLY A 88 24.24 -4.27 24.09
C GLY A 88 25.47 -3.94 23.25
N VAL A 89 25.29 -3.31 22.09
CA VAL A 89 26.39 -2.96 21.18
C VAL A 89 26.24 -1.51 20.70
N LEU A 90 27.31 -0.74 20.86
CA LEU A 90 27.46 0.65 20.44
C LEU A 90 28.63 0.74 19.44
N ALA A 91 28.38 1.19 18.22
CA ALA A 91 29.42 1.44 17.22
C ALA A 91 29.54 2.95 16.97
N LEU A 92 30.65 3.54 17.40
CA LEU A 92 30.96 4.95 17.21
C LEU A 92 31.65 5.13 15.85
N ASP A 93 30.96 5.84 14.95
CA ASP A 93 31.46 6.21 13.62
C ASP A 93 31.85 7.70 13.64
N LEU A 94 33.14 7.95 13.87
CA LEU A 94 33.66 9.32 13.92
C LEU A 94 33.66 10.00 12.56
N ALA A 95 33.81 9.23 11.47
CA ALA A 95 33.85 9.77 10.11
C ALA A 95 32.45 10.23 9.66
N ALA A 96 31.42 9.45 9.95
CA ALA A 96 30.03 9.80 9.65
C ALA A 96 29.33 10.60 10.76
N ARG A 97 30.03 10.90 11.87
CA ARG A 97 29.47 11.53 13.07
C ARG A 97 28.17 10.85 13.53
N ALA A 98 28.20 9.53 13.68
CA ALA A 98 27.04 8.71 14.00
C ALA A 98 27.32 7.61 15.03
N LEU A 99 26.28 7.18 15.74
CA LEU A 99 26.31 6.08 16.71
C LEU A 99 25.36 4.96 16.28
N GLY A 100 25.91 3.81 15.94
CA GLY A 100 25.15 2.57 15.76
C GLY A 100 24.77 1.94 17.10
N VAL A 101 23.50 1.62 17.31
CA VAL A 101 22.98 1.04 18.56
C VAL A 101 22.22 -0.26 18.26
N SER A 102 22.58 -1.34 18.92
CA SER A 102 21.97 -2.65 18.75
C SER A 102 22.01 -3.46 20.05
N VAL A 103 21.23 -4.54 20.10
CA VAL A 103 21.22 -5.50 21.21
C VAL A 103 21.18 -6.93 20.68
N ALA A 104 21.98 -7.80 21.26
CA ALA A 104 22.09 -9.22 20.93
C ALA A 104 20.98 -10.03 21.60
N TRP A 105 19.72 -9.71 21.25
CA TRP A 105 18.53 -10.39 21.76
C TRP A 105 17.44 -10.46 20.68
N GLY A 106 16.82 -11.64 20.52
CA GLY A 106 15.76 -11.86 19.53
C GLY A 106 16.18 -11.50 18.09
N GLU A 107 15.51 -10.50 17.52
CA GLU A 107 15.63 -10.10 16.10
C GLU A 107 16.83 -9.17 15.80
N VAL A 108 17.60 -8.75 16.82
CA VAL A 108 18.80 -7.90 16.70
C VAL A 108 18.59 -6.64 15.83
N PRO A 109 17.75 -5.71 16.30
CA PRO A 109 17.53 -4.44 15.60
C PRO A 109 18.77 -3.55 15.65
N LEU A 110 18.97 -2.74 14.60
CA LEU A 110 20.03 -1.74 14.51
C LEU A 110 19.41 -0.36 14.34
N ARG A 111 19.96 0.62 15.06
CA ARG A 111 19.65 2.04 14.95
C ARG A 111 20.88 2.86 14.73
N VAL A 112 20.76 3.95 13.98
CA VAL A 112 21.85 4.89 13.75
C VAL A 112 21.41 6.26 14.23
N VAL A 113 22.11 6.79 15.23
CA VAL A 113 21.83 8.08 15.84
C VAL A 113 22.89 9.09 15.41
N PRO A 114 22.52 10.21 14.77
CA PRO A 114 23.50 11.26 14.45
C PRO A 114 24.00 11.94 15.74
N LEU A 115 25.29 12.24 15.82
CA LEU A 115 25.93 12.79 17.03
C LEU A 115 25.73 14.31 17.16
N ASP A 116 25.79 15.05 16.06
CA ASP A 116 25.80 16.51 16.08
C ASP A 116 24.40 17.13 16.23
N ALA A 117 23.39 16.49 15.63
CA ALA A 117 22.00 16.93 15.66
C ALA A 117 21.04 15.73 15.86
N PRO A 118 21.04 15.08 17.03
CA PRO A 118 20.11 14.00 17.33
C PRO A 118 18.68 14.51 17.39
N GLY A 119 17.78 13.96 16.57
CA GLY A 119 16.36 14.28 16.61
C GLY A 119 15.68 13.79 17.90
N ALA A 120 14.53 14.38 18.25
CA ALA A 120 13.77 14.04 19.46
C ALA A 120 13.44 12.53 19.57
N THR A 121 13.14 11.88 18.44
CA THR A 121 12.89 10.44 18.37
C THR A 121 14.11 9.60 18.72
N ALA A 122 15.31 10.02 18.31
CA ALA A 122 16.55 9.31 18.61
C ALA A 122 16.92 9.45 20.11
N LEU A 123 16.69 10.62 20.68
CA LEU A 123 16.88 10.87 22.12
C LEU A 123 15.89 10.05 22.97
N GLU A 124 14.62 10.01 22.59
CA GLU A 124 13.61 9.19 23.26
C GLU A 124 13.90 7.69 23.13
N LEU A 125 14.41 7.26 21.96
CA LEU A 125 14.86 5.89 21.75
C LEU A 125 16.01 5.53 22.69
N LEU A 126 17.05 6.37 22.79
CA LEU A 126 18.16 6.16 23.70
C LEU A 126 17.69 6.10 25.15
N ARG A 127 16.78 7.00 25.56
CA ARG A 127 16.19 6.98 26.90
C ARG A 127 15.48 5.67 27.22
N ARG A 128 14.79 5.07 26.25
CA ARG A 128 14.15 3.75 26.38
C ARG A 128 15.15 2.59 26.50
N LEU A 129 16.42 2.82 26.20
CA LEU A 129 17.49 1.87 26.46
C LEU A 129 18.00 1.92 27.91
N GLY A 130 17.54 2.89 28.69
CA GLY A 130 17.97 3.06 30.06
C GLY A 130 17.60 1.89 30.97
N HIS A 131 18.36 1.75 32.05
CA HIS A 131 18.13 0.71 33.05
C HIS A 131 16.76 0.89 33.74
N ALA A 132 16.00 -0.20 33.88
CA ALA A 132 14.76 -0.21 34.65
C ALA A 132 14.91 -1.02 35.95
N PRO A 133 14.56 -0.45 37.12
CA PRO A 133 14.62 -1.17 38.38
C PRO A 133 13.72 -2.42 38.38
N ALA A 134 14.17 -3.49 39.02
CA ALA A 134 13.45 -4.76 39.21
C ALA A 134 13.27 -5.68 37.98
N ALA A 135 13.89 -5.39 36.84
CA ALA A 135 13.87 -6.30 35.69
C ALA A 135 15.04 -7.30 35.69
N SER A 136 14.77 -8.55 35.29
CA SER A 136 15.83 -9.50 34.94
C SER A 136 16.68 -8.93 33.77
N PRO A 137 18.00 -9.19 33.71
CA PRO A 137 18.88 -8.73 32.62
C PRO A 137 18.42 -9.18 31.23
N VAL A 138 17.78 -10.35 31.15
CA VAL A 138 17.14 -10.88 29.94
C VAL A 138 15.89 -10.07 29.58
N ALA A 139 15.06 -9.74 30.56
CA ALA A 139 13.87 -8.92 30.36
C ALA A 139 14.24 -7.49 29.94
N GLU A 140 15.33 -6.94 30.49
CA GLU A 140 15.89 -5.65 30.10
C GLU A 140 16.30 -5.62 28.63
N LEU A 141 17.12 -6.58 28.19
CA LEU A 141 17.51 -6.69 26.77
C LEU A 141 16.31 -6.92 25.85
N ALA A 142 15.30 -7.67 26.29
CA ALA A 142 14.07 -7.85 25.54
C ALA A 142 13.32 -6.53 25.31
N ARG A 143 13.18 -5.70 26.36
CA ARG A 143 12.58 -4.36 26.25
C ARG A 143 13.40 -3.44 25.34
N GLN A 144 14.73 -3.45 25.51
CA GLN A 144 15.64 -2.65 24.68
C GLN A 144 15.57 -3.07 23.21
N ALA A 145 15.51 -4.38 22.94
CA ALA A 145 15.30 -4.91 21.59
C ALA A 145 13.95 -4.47 21.03
N GLU A 146 12.88 -4.48 21.83
CA GLU A 146 11.58 -3.98 21.37
C GLU A 146 11.58 -2.48 21.08
N ALA A 147 12.23 -1.67 21.92
CA ALA A 147 12.40 -0.23 21.72
C ALA A 147 13.16 0.07 20.41
N LEU A 148 14.19 -0.71 20.11
CA LEU A 148 15.00 -0.59 18.90
C LEU A 148 14.31 -1.13 17.65
N ALA A 149 13.25 -1.94 17.74
CA ALA A 149 12.74 -2.71 16.60
C ALA A 149 11.76 -1.99 15.64
N THR A 150 11.50 -0.68 15.77
CA THR A 150 10.44 0.09 15.04
C THR A 150 9.01 -0.42 15.28
N ARG A 151 8.84 -1.65 15.79
CA ARG A 151 7.56 -2.32 16.02
C ARG A 151 6.73 -1.66 17.15
N ALA A 152 7.35 -0.91 18.06
CA ALA A 152 6.65 -0.26 19.16
C ALA A 152 5.74 0.89 18.72
N VAL A 153 6.25 1.80 17.86
CA VAL A 153 5.47 2.94 17.32
C VAL A 153 4.28 2.43 16.51
N ASP A 154 4.53 1.48 15.62
CA ASP A 154 3.49 0.82 14.82
C ASP A 154 2.38 0.22 15.70
N ARG A 155 2.75 -0.62 16.68
CA ARG A 155 1.80 -1.28 17.59
C ARG A 155 1.01 -0.28 18.42
N GLU A 156 1.65 0.76 18.93
CA GLU A 156 0.98 1.80 19.69
C GLU A 156 0.01 2.61 18.83
N PHE A 157 0.47 3.04 17.64
CA PHE A 157 -0.37 3.73 16.66
C PHE A 157 -1.60 2.89 16.31
N PHE A 158 -1.43 1.60 16.01
CA PHE A 158 -2.55 0.72 15.68
C PHE A 158 -3.56 0.61 16.82
N ARG A 159 -3.09 0.41 18.05
CA ARG A 159 -3.99 0.31 19.22
C ARG A 159 -4.81 1.58 19.40
N ARG A 160 -4.18 2.76 19.28
CA ARG A 160 -4.86 4.06 19.39
C ARG A 160 -5.81 4.31 18.22
N PHE A 161 -5.36 4.05 16.99
CA PHE A 161 -6.17 4.21 15.78
C PHE A 161 -7.45 3.36 15.86
N ARG A 162 -7.35 2.10 16.29
CA ARG A 162 -8.50 1.22 16.45
C ARG A 162 -9.49 1.74 17.50
N ARG A 163 -9.01 2.25 18.63
CA ARG A 163 -9.88 2.83 19.67
C ARG A 163 -10.65 4.04 19.13
N VAL A 164 -9.94 4.97 18.49
CA VAL A 164 -10.54 6.17 17.89
C VAL A 164 -11.55 5.79 16.80
N LEU A 165 -11.22 4.82 15.95
CA LEU A 165 -12.12 4.31 14.91
C LEU A 165 -13.41 3.74 15.50
N VAL A 166 -13.33 2.91 16.53
CA VAL A 166 -14.52 2.32 17.18
C VAL A 166 -15.40 3.41 17.79
N ALA A 167 -14.82 4.37 18.51
CA ALA A 167 -15.57 5.49 19.09
C ALA A 167 -16.27 6.33 17.99
N HIS A 168 -15.61 6.57 16.86
CA HIS A 168 -16.21 7.26 15.72
C HIS A 168 -17.34 6.43 15.09
N MET A 169 -17.17 5.10 14.98
CA MET A 169 -18.20 4.21 14.45
C MET A 169 -19.46 4.25 15.31
N GLU A 170 -19.32 4.16 16.64
CA GLU A 170 -20.45 4.13 17.59
C GLU A 170 -21.27 5.42 17.58
N ALA A 171 -20.64 6.56 17.32
CA ALA A 171 -21.30 7.86 17.27
C ALA A 171 -22.01 8.16 15.93
N LEU A 172 -21.80 7.35 14.87
CA LEU A 172 -22.40 7.61 13.57
C LEU A 172 -23.87 7.14 13.50
N PRO A 173 -24.82 8.02 13.12
CA PRO A 173 -26.24 7.69 13.02
C PRO A 173 -26.56 6.96 11.70
N VAL A 174 -25.82 5.90 11.39
CA VAL A 174 -25.92 5.13 10.15
C VAL A 174 -26.36 3.71 10.52
N PRO A 175 -27.36 3.11 9.82
CA PRO A 175 -27.98 1.87 10.28
C PRO A 175 -27.07 0.65 10.20
N THR A 176 -26.24 0.53 9.15
CA THR A 176 -25.42 -0.67 8.94
C THR A 176 -24.01 -0.53 9.50
N ALA A 177 -23.49 -1.60 10.10
CA ALA A 177 -22.15 -1.63 10.68
C ALA A 177 -21.06 -1.42 9.62
N GLU A 178 -21.24 -1.99 8.42
CA GLU A 178 -20.31 -1.83 7.30
C GLU A 178 -20.22 -0.36 6.85
N ALA A 179 -21.36 0.33 6.79
CA ALA A 179 -21.36 1.74 6.40
C ALA A 179 -20.78 2.65 7.50
N ARG A 180 -21.03 2.37 8.78
CA ARG A 180 -20.38 3.06 9.91
C ARG A 180 -18.86 2.90 9.85
N HIS A 181 -18.39 1.66 9.66
CA HIS A 181 -16.97 1.35 9.54
C HIS A 181 -16.34 2.09 8.35
N ALA A 182 -16.94 1.98 7.16
CA ALA A 182 -16.41 2.62 5.95
C ALA A 182 -16.34 4.15 6.08
N LEU A 183 -17.35 4.78 6.68
CA LEU A 183 -17.39 6.24 6.88
C LEU A 183 -16.36 6.71 7.91
N ALA A 184 -16.29 6.06 9.07
CA ALA A 184 -15.33 6.40 10.11
C ALA A 184 -13.89 6.23 9.62
N LEU A 185 -13.60 5.09 8.97
CA LEU A 185 -12.29 4.82 8.39
C LEU A 185 -11.93 5.86 7.33
N LEU A 186 -12.87 6.24 6.45
CA LEU A 186 -12.64 7.27 5.44
C LEU A 186 -12.28 8.63 6.04
N GLN A 187 -12.99 9.07 7.10
CA GLN A 187 -12.70 10.35 7.77
C GLN A 187 -11.31 10.34 8.41
N LEU A 188 -11.00 9.31 9.21
CA LEU A 188 -9.71 9.20 9.90
C LEU A 188 -8.55 9.09 8.91
N THR A 189 -8.76 8.38 7.80
CA THR A 189 -7.75 8.22 6.75
C THR A 189 -7.47 9.53 6.00
N ARG A 190 -8.48 10.39 5.81
CA ARG A 190 -8.28 11.74 5.25
C ARG A 190 -7.48 12.64 6.19
N VAL A 191 -7.79 12.62 7.49
CA VAL A 191 -7.02 13.37 8.49
C VAL A 191 -5.59 12.84 8.59
N LEU A 192 -5.41 11.53 8.56
CA LEU A 192 -4.10 10.88 8.49
C LEU A 192 -3.31 11.35 7.27
N PHE A 193 -3.93 11.41 6.10
CA PHE A 193 -3.31 11.95 4.90
C PHE A 193 -2.91 13.42 5.06
N LEU A 194 -3.75 14.24 5.69
CA LEU A 194 -3.42 15.64 5.97
C LEU A 194 -2.19 15.79 6.86
N HIS A 195 -1.94 14.86 7.78
CA HIS A 195 -0.71 14.87 8.57
C HIS A 195 0.53 14.62 7.71
N PHE A 196 0.46 13.82 6.65
CA PHE A 196 1.57 13.69 5.70
C PHE A 196 1.78 14.96 4.87
N VAL A 197 0.69 15.63 4.49
CA VAL A 197 0.72 16.90 3.74
C VAL A 197 1.29 18.05 4.59
N GLN A 198 0.89 18.17 5.86
CA GLN A 198 1.37 19.24 6.74
C GLN A 198 2.87 19.14 7.02
N GLN A 199 3.42 17.92 7.11
CA GLN A 199 4.85 17.69 7.38
C GLN A 199 5.74 18.10 6.20
N ARG A 200 5.15 18.37 5.03
CA ARG A 200 5.82 19.01 3.89
C ARG A 200 5.75 20.54 3.95
N GLY A 201 5.13 21.12 4.98
CA GLY A 201 4.85 22.55 5.08
C GLY A 201 3.74 23.02 4.13
N TRP A 202 2.98 22.11 3.52
CA TRP A 202 1.98 22.49 2.52
C TRP A 202 0.68 23.01 3.13
N LEU A 203 0.45 22.88 4.43
CA LEU A 203 -0.71 23.48 5.08
C LEU A 203 -0.32 24.84 5.67
N ASP A 204 -0.50 25.92 4.90
CA ASP A 204 -0.22 27.30 5.31
C ASP A 204 1.24 27.54 5.79
N GLY A 205 2.20 26.77 5.26
CA GLY A 205 3.60 26.86 5.66
C GLY A 205 3.91 26.29 7.06
N ARG A 206 2.96 25.59 7.69
CA ARG A 206 3.05 25.15 9.09
C ARG A 206 3.02 23.62 9.21
N ASP A 207 3.81 23.12 10.16
CA ASP A 207 3.85 21.70 10.56
C ASP A 207 2.81 21.37 11.66
N ASP A 208 2.26 22.40 12.31
CA ASP A 208 1.24 22.31 13.38
C ASP A 208 -0.15 22.85 12.97
N PHE A 209 -0.36 23.07 11.67
CA PHE A 209 -1.58 23.69 11.12
C PHE A 209 -2.87 23.04 11.64
N LEU A 210 -2.95 21.70 11.63
CA LEU A 210 -4.17 20.99 11.96
C LEU A 210 -4.51 21.14 13.45
N ALA A 211 -3.53 21.03 14.34
CA ALA A 211 -3.72 21.18 15.78
C ALA A 211 -4.25 22.58 16.10
N ARG A 212 -3.57 23.62 15.60
CA ARG A 212 -4.00 25.02 15.78
C ARG A 212 -5.39 25.29 15.21
N ALA A 213 -5.71 24.73 14.05
CA ALA A 213 -7.01 24.94 13.44
C ALA A 213 -8.14 24.27 14.22
N VAL A 214 -7.89 23.09 14.80
CA VAL A 214 -8.82 22.40 15.70
C VAL A 214 -9.01 23.21 16.98
N ASP A 215 -7.92 23.63 17.64
CA ASP A 215 -7.97 24.45 18.85
C ASP A 215 -8.73 25.76 18.63
N GLY A 216 -8.47 26.44 17.51
CA GLY A 216 -9.18 27.66 17.12
C GLY A 216 -10.68 27.45 16.90
N CYS A 217 -11.07 26.32 16.32
CA CYS A 217 -12.48 25.94 16.19
C CYS A 217 -13.12 25.72 17.56
N LEU A 218 -12.47 24.96 18.44
CA LEU A 218 -12.97 24.63 19.77
C LEU A 218 -13.09 25.87 20.66
N ALA A 219 -12.07 26.75 20.65
CA ALA A 219 -12.08 28.02 21.38
C ALA A 219 -13.23 28.94 20.92
N ALA A 220 -13.50 28.97 19.61
CA ALA A 220 -14.60 29.74 19.03
C ALA A 220 -15.97 29.03 19.10
N ARG A 221 -16.07 27.86 19.75
CA ARG A 221 -17.28 27.01 19.81
C ARG A 221 -17.87 26.70 18.43
N ARG A 222 -16.99 26.47 17.45
CA ARG A 222 -17.34 26.11 16.07
C ARG A 222 -17.12 24.62 15.84
N PRO A 223 -18.12 23.88 15.29
CA PRO A 223 -17.99 22.43 15.13
C PRO A 223 -16.83 22.04 14.20
N VAL A 224 -15.88 21.23 14.68
CA VAL A 224 -14.66 20.86 13.96
C VAL A 224 -14.97 20.19 12.63
N GLN A 225 -15.91 19.23 12.65
CA GLN A 225 -16.32 18.49 11.45
C GLN A 225 -16.87 19.41 10.36
N ARG A 226 -17.84 20.27 10.75
CA ARG A 226 -18.53 21.15 9.81
C ARG A 226 -17.66 22.31 9.37
N ASP A 227 -16.88 22.86 10.30
CA ASP A 227 -16.30 24.18 10.14
C ASP A 227 -14.83 24.19 9.75
N LEU A 228 -14.12 23.08 9.95
CA LEU A 228 -12.73 22.87 9.55
C LEU A 228 -12.61 21.72 8.54
N LEU A 229 -12.97 20.49 8.94
CA LEU A 229 -12.66 19.28 8.16
C LEU A 229 -13.40 19.22 6.83
N ARG A 230 -14.72 19.48 6.80
CA ARG A 230 -15.48 19.53 5.54
C ARG A 230 -14.96 20.60 4.57
N PRO A 231 -14.69 21.86 4.99
CA PRO A 231 -14.02 22.85 4.16
C PRO A 231 -12.63 22.44 3.68
N LEU A 232 -11.82 21.75 4.49
CA LEU A 232 -10.52 21.23 4.06
C LEU A 232 -10.69 20.15 2.98
N PHE A 233 -11.50 19.13 3.24
CA PHE A 233 -11.72 18.01 2.32
C PHE A 233 -12.38 18.47 1.03
N PHE A 234 -13.61 18.98 1.09
CA PHE A 234 -14.42 19.23 -0.10
C PHE A 234 -14.22 20.63 -0.71
N GLY A 235 -13.49 21.49 0.00
CA GLY A 235 -13.14 22.84 -0.41
C GLY A 235 -11.68 22.93 -0.82
N ALA A 236 -10.77 23.18 0.13
CA ALA A 236 -9.38 23.54 -0.14
C ALA A 236 -8.65 22.53 -1.04
N LEU A 237 -8.71 21.24 -0.67
CA LEU A 237 -7.93 20.18 -1.31
C LEU A 237 -8.60 19.65 -2.60
N ASN A 238 -9.89 19.93 -2.78
CA ASN A 238 -10.69 19.45 -3.90
C ASN A 238 -11.06 20.56 -4.90
N ARG A 239 -10.82 21.83 -4.57
CA ARG A 239 -11.10 22.97 -5.46
C ARG A 239 -9.84 23.79 -5.76
N PRO A 240 -9.58 24.10 -7.03
CA PRO A 240 -8.56 25.06 -7.44
C PRO A 240 -8.68 26.40 -6.70
N PRO A 241 -7.56 27.10 -6.41
CA PRO A 241 -7.55 28.34 -5.61
C PRO A 241 -8.56 29.41 -6.06
N ASP A 242 -8.70 29.62 -7.36
CA ASP A 242 -9.64 30.56 -7.98
C ASP A 242 -11.11 30.24 -7.66
N ARG A 243 -11.46 28.95 -7.49
CA ARG A 243 -12.83 28.48 -7.23
C ARG A 243 -13.16 28.24 -5.75
N ARG A 244 -12.25 28.58 -4.84
CA ARG A 244 -12.45 28.43 -3.39
C ARG A 244 -13.37 29.52 -2.87
N SER A 245 -14.32 29.13 -2.00
CA SER A 245 -15.20 30.08 -1.32
C SER A 245 -14.43 30.96 -0.33
N PRO A 246 -14.95 32.14 0.05
CA PRO A 246 -14.29 33.02 1.03
C PRO A 246 -13.99 32.32 2.37
N ARG A 247 -14.86 31.40 2.77
CA ARG A 247 -14.67 30.57 3.97
C ARG A 247 -13.43 29.65 3.86
N VAL A 248 -13.22 29.05 2.70
CA VAL A 248 -12.07 28.16 2.45
C VAL A 248 -10.78 28.97 2.33
N ARG A 249 -10.82 30.15 1.69
CA ARG A 249 -9.66 31.05 1.58
C ARG A 249 -9.17 31.54 2.96
N ARG A 250 -10.06 31.69 3.93
CA ARG A 250 -9.72 32.03 5.33
C ARG A 250 -8.94 30.94 6.07
N LEU A 251 -8.86 29.72 5.55
CA LEU A 251 -8.06 28.65 6.14
C LEU A 251 -6.56 28.79 5.81
N GLY A 252 -6.16 29.76 4.98
CA GLY A 252 -4.77 29.99 4.62
C GLY A 252 -4.39 29.41 3.27
N GLU A 253 -3.08 29.33 3.03
CA GLU A 253 -2.50 28.82 1.79
C GLU A 253 -2.45 27.29 1.77
N LEU A 254 -3.40 26.69 1.05
CA LEU A 254 -3.57 25.23 1.01
C LEU A 254 -3.41 24.69 -0.42
N PRO A 255 -2.89 23.47 -0.61
CA PRO A 255 -2.66 22.91 -1.94
C PRO A 255 -3.97 22.39 -2.54
N TYR A 256 -3.92 22.16 -3.83
CA TYR A 256 -5.01 21.53 -4.55
C TYR A 256 -4.58 20.14 -5.04
N LEU A 257 -5.28 19.10 -4.56
CA LEU A 257 -4.87 17.70 -4.72
C LEU A 257 -5.81 16.89 -5.63
N ASN A 258 -6.49 17.56 -6.55
CA ASN A 258 -7.35 16.95 -7.58
C ASN A 258 -8.57 16.16 -7.10
N GLY A 259 -8.96 16.28 -5.83
CA GLY A 259 -10.22 15.75 -5.35
C GLY A 259 -10.28 14.26 -5.07
N GLY A 260 -9.46 13.38 -5.65
CA GLY A 260 -9.51 11.91 -5.44
C GLY A 260 -9.98 11.43 -4.05
N LEU A 261 -9.07 11.39 -3.06
CA LEU A 261 -9.41 11.03 -1.67
C LEU A 261 -10.49 11.96 -1.06
N PHE A 262 -10.49 13.22 -1.49
CA PHE A 262 -11.23 14.32 -0.89
C PHE A 262 -12.56 14.63 -1.61
N GLU A 263 -13.03 13.71 -2.44
CA GLU A 263 -14.32 13.79 -3.12
C GLU A 263 -15.39 13.21 -2.19
N PRO A 264 -16.60 13.80 -2.16
CA PRO A 264 -17.67 13.26 -1.33
C PRO A 264 -17.96 11.81 -1.74
N HIS A 265 -17.77 10.88 -0.82
CA HIS A 265 -18.08 9.47 -1.03
C HIS A 265 -19.61 9.30 -1.13
N PRO A 266 -20.16 8.33 -1.89
CA PRO A 266 -21.61 8.11 -1.98
C PRO A 266 -22.31 8.00 -0.62
N LEU A 267 -21.64 7.37 0.36
CA LEU A 267 -22.15 7.29 1.74
C LEU A 267 -22.22 8.66 2.43
N GLU A 268 -21.29 9.58 2.17
CA GLU A 268 -21.30 10.94 2.74
C GLU A 268 -22.34 11.86 2.08
N ARG A 269 -22.78 11.52 0.86
CA ARG A 269 -23.91 12.18 0.21
C ARG A 269 -25.24 11.69 0.78
N ARG A 270 -25.31 10.40 1.10
CA ARG A 270 -26.49 9.76 1.67
C ARG A 270 -26.68 10.10 3.14
N TRP A 271 -25.59 10.14 3.91
CA TRP A 271 -25.59 10.36 5.35
C TRP A 271 -24.77 11.60 5.69
N ARG A 272 -25.39 12.57 6.36
CA ARG A 272 -24.66 13.74 6.88
C ARG A 272 -23.84 13.35 8.09
N LEU A 273 -22.52 13.47 7.97
CA LEU A 273 -21.57 13.17 9.06
C LEU A 273 -21.39 14.35 9.99
N ASP A 274 -22.08 14.40 11.14
CA ASP A 274 -21.82 15.39 12.17
C ASP A 274 -21.35 14.68 13.44
N LEU A 275 -20.03 14.49 13.54
CA LEU A 275 -19.41 13.84 14.68
C LEU A 275 -19.20 14.86 15.81
N PRO A 276 -19.45 14.49 17.08
CA PRO A 276 -19.17 15.35 18.23
C PRO A 276 -17.72 15.85 18.25
N ASP A 277 -17.55 17.11 18.64
CA ASP A 277 -16.22 17.74 18.74
C ASP A 277 -15.29 17.04 19.73
N ALA A 278 -15.84 16.41 20.78
CA ALA A 278 -15.08 15.62 21.74
C ALA A 278 -14.33 14.45 21.07
N LEU A 279 -14.98 13.75 20.13
CA LEU A 279 -14.33 12.65 19.40
C LEU A 279 -13.20 13.14 18.52
N TRP A 280 -13.36 14.32 17.90
CA TRP A 280 -12.29 14.92 17.12
C TRP A 280 -11.14 15.37 18.02
N ARG A 281 -11.41 16.02 19.15
CA ARG A 281 -10.39 16.36 20.15
C ARG A 281 -9.60 15.11 20.55
N ASP A 282 -10.29 14.04 20.95
CA ASP A 282 -9.64 12.78 21.34
C ASP A 282 -8.80 12.19 20.19
N ALA A 283 -9.29 12.24 18.94
CA ALA A 283 -8.52 11.80 17.78
C ALA A 283 -7.24 12.63 17.56
N PHE A 284 -7.31 13.95 17.71
CA PHE A 284 -6.14 14.81 17.56
C PHE A 284 -5.17 14.67 18.75
N ASP A 285 -5.65 14.54 19.98
CA ASP A 285 -4.80 14.50 21.19
C ASP A 285 -4.22 13.11 21.48
N GLU A 286 -5.00 12.05 21.25
CA GLU A 286 -4.61 10.69 21.61
C GLU A 286 -3.99 9.91 20.46
N LEU A 287 -4.32 10.27 19.22
CA LEU A 287 -3.79 9.62 18.03
C LEU A 287 -2.88 10.60 17.29
N PHE A 288 -3.40 11.59 16.58
CA PHE A 288 -2.58 12.27 15.58
C PHE A 288 -1.44 13.13 16.17
N GLY A 289 -1.66 13.84 17.27
CA GLY A 289 -0.66 14.69 17.92
C GLY A 289 0.47 13.93 18.62
N ARG A 290 0.31 12.62 18.85
CA ARG A 290 1.31 11.80 19.54
C ARG A 290 2.34 11.14 18.62
N PHE A 291 2.10 11.18 17.31
CA PHE A 291 2.96 10.52 16.34
C PHE A 291 3.51 11.50 15.32
N HIS A 292 4.76 11.28 14.94
CA HIS A 292 5.37 11.98 13.82
C HIS A 292 5.06 11.22 12.52
N PHE A 293 4.70 11.94 11.45
CA PHE A 293 4.32 11.35 10.16
C PHE A 293 5.36 11.69 9.09
N ALA A 294 5.82 10.69 8.33
CA ALA A 294 6.81 10.88 7.29
C ALA A 294 6.40 10.16 5.99
N ALA A 295 6.19 10.91 4.91
CA ALA A 295 5.74 10.37 3.63
C ALA A 295 6.80 9.47 2.97
N ALA A 296 8.09 9.80 3.11
CA ALA A 296 9.20 8.95 2.68
C ALA A 296 9.48 7.78 3.66
N GLY A 297 8.73 7.70 4.76
CA GLY A 297 9.08 6.88 5.92
C GLY A 297 10.25 7.47 6.71
N GLY A 298 10.60 6.79 7.80
CA GLY A 298 11.66 7.22 8.72
C GLY A 298 11.60 6.42 10.01
N GLU A 299 12.71 6.32 10.72
CA GLU A 299 12.75 5.58 11.99
C GLU A 299 11.89 6.29 13.05
N GLY A 300 10.91 5.58 13.61
CA GLY A 300 9.99 6.11 14.62
C GLY A 300 8.90 7.06 14.10
N ALA A 301 8.78 7.22 12.78
CA ALA A 301 7.71 7.96 12.13
C ALA A 301 6.66 7.01 11.56
N VAL A 302 5.38 7.40 11.59
CA VAL A 302 4.31 6.71 10.89
C VAL A 302 4.46 6.96 9.40
N GLY A 303 4.63 5.89 8.62
CA GLY A 303 4.85 5.96 7.17
C GLY A 303 3.76 5.24 6.35
N PRO A 304 3.73 5.42 5.01
CA PRO A 304 2.69 4.84 4.15
C PRO A 304 2.60 3.31 4.22
N ALA A 305 3.72 2.63 4.45
CA ALA A 305 3.76 1.17 4.60
C ALA A 305 3.04 0.66 5.86
N MET A 306 2.77 1.53 6.86
CA MET A 306 1.97 1.16 8.03
C MET A 306 0.48 1.15 7.73
N LEU A 307 0.00 1.93 6.75
CA LEU A 307 -1.43 2.05 6.43
C LEU A 307 -2.07 0.71 6.08
N GLY A 308 -1.35 -0.14 5.35
CA GLY A 308 -1.82 -1.50 5.05
C GLY A 308 -2.02 -2.34 6.32
N ARG A 309 -1.10 -2.23 7.28
CA ARG A 309 -1.23 -2.89 8.59
C ARG A 309 -2.35 -2.29 9.43
N VAL A 310 -2.55 -0.97 9.41
CA VAL A 310 -3.67 -0.30 10.09
C VAL A 310 -4.96 -0.93 9.62
N PHE A 311 -5.18 -0.95 8.31
CA PHE A 311 -6.41 -1.47 7.70
C PHE A 311 -6.74 -2.90 8.14
N GLU A 312 -5.77 -3.78 8.09
CA GLU A 312 -5.98 -5.17 8.50
C GLU A 312 -6.29 -5.33 9.98
N SER A 313 -5.60 -4.55 10.81
CA SER A 313 -5.76 -4.61 12.26
C SER A 313 -7.12 -4.10 12.73
N VAL A 314 -7.76 -3.23 11.94
CA VAL A 314 -9.08 -2.68 12.24
C VAL A 314 -10.23 -3.52 11.70
N MET A 315 -9.98 -4.49 10.80
CA MET A 315 -10.99 -5.48 10.42
C MET A 315 -11.24 -6.46 11.56
N ASP A 316 -12.49 -6.91 11.72
CA ASP A 316 -12.83 -7.94 12.69
C ASP A 316 -12.04 -9.25 12.40
N PRO A 317 -11.53 -10.01 13.40
CA PRO A 317 -10.79 -11.25 13.15
C PRO A 317 -11.55 -12.32 12.34
N ALA A 318 -12.87 -12.42 12.50
CA ALA A 318 -13.71 -13.32 11.70
C ALA A 318 -13.86 -12.79 10.27
N GLU A 319 -14.09 -11.48 10.11
CA GLU A 319 -14.16 -10.83 8.80
C GLU A 319 -12.81 -10.91 8.04
N ARG A 320 -11.69 -10.76 8.75
CA ARG A 320 -10.32 -10.89 8.21
C ARG A 320 -10.04 -12.30 7.72
N ARG A 321 -10.46 -13.33 8.47
CA ARG A 321 -10.33 -14.74 8.07
C ARG A 321 -11.28 -15.12 6.94
N ALA A 322 -12.48 -14.53 6.90
CA ALA A 322 -13.47 -14.79 5.85
C ALA A 322 -13.11 -14.09 4.53
N SER A 323 -12.57 -12.86 4.61
CA SER A 323 -12.10 -12.08 3.46
C SER A 323 -10.68 -12.42 2.99
N GLY A 324 -9.89 -13.10 3.84
CA GLY A 324 -8.48 -13.40 3.56
C GLY A 324 -7.58 -12.16 3.51
N THR A 325 -7.93 -11.10 4.23
CA THR A 325 -7.16 -9.84 4.22
C THR A 325 -5.90 -9.99 5.07
N TYR A 326 -4.77 -10.30 4.42
CA TYR A 326 -3.45 -10.46 5.05
C TYR A 326 -2.38 -9.57 4.41
N TYR A 327 -1.59 -8.90 5.24
CA TYR A 327 -0.56 -7.97 4.80
C TYR A 327 0.59 -8.74 4.22
N THR A 328 0.92 -8.45 2.96
CA THR A 328 2.18 -8.90 2.39
C THR A 328 3.31 -8.02 2.93
N PRO A 329 4.31 -8.57 3.64
CA PRO A 329 5.45 -7.79 4.09
C PRO A 329 6.16 -7.13 2.89
N PRO A 330 6.57 -5.84 2.98
CA PRO A 330 7.18 -5.10 1.87
C PRO A 330 8.37 -5.83 1.25
N ARG A 331 9.22 -6.44 2.10
CA ARG A 331 10.37 -7.22 1.65
C ARG A 331 9.97 -8.42 0.79
N LEU A 332 8.86 -9.07 1.09
CA LEU A 332 8.36 -10.21 0.31
C LEU A 332 7.78 -9.72 -1.01
N ALA A 333 6.90 -8.71 -0.96
CA ALA A 333 6.31 -8.11 -2.16
C ALA A 333 7.39 -7.63 -3.14
N ARG A 334 8.41 -6.90 -2.65
CA ARG A 334 9.54 -6.44 -3.46
C ARG A 334 10.29 -7.58 -4.13
N ARG A 335 10.67 -8.60 -3.35
CA ARG A 335 11.41 -9.75 -3.90
C ARG A 335 10.62 -10.46 -5.00
N LEU A 336 9.32 -10.63 -4.83
CA LEU A 336 8.45 -11.28 -5.81
C LEU A 336 8.29 -10.44 -7.08
N VAL A 337 8.03 -9.14 -6.93
CA VAL A 337 7.93 -8.20 -8.06
C VAL A 337 9.26 -8.17 -8.83
N HIS A 338 10.37 -8.00 -8.14
CA HIS A 338 11.70 -7.94 -8.74
C HIS A 338 12.03 -9.23 -9.50
N ALA A 339 11.86 -10.41 -8.87
CA ALA A 339 12.07 -11.69 -9.53
C ALA A 339 11.17 -11.89 -10.76
N GLY A 340 9.91 -11.44 -10.69
CA GLY A 340 8.98 -11.45 -11.82
C GLY A 340 9.44 -10.58 -12.98
N LEU A 341 9.90 -9.36 -12.70
CA LEU A 341 10.44 -8.43 -13.70
C LEU A 341 11.73 -8.95 -14.33
N VAL A 342 12.64 -9.52 -13.53
CA VAL A 342 13.89 -10.13 -14.01
C VAL A 342 13.57 -11.31 -14.94
N THR A 343 12.64 -12.19 -14.55
CA THR A 343 12.21 -13.33 -15.36
C THR A 343 11.57 -12.89 -16.68
N LEU A 344 10.72 -11.87 -16.63
CA LEU A 344 10.10 -11.28 -17.82
C LEU A 344 11.15 -10.68 -18.76
N ALA A 345 12.09 -9.92 -18.22
CA ALA A 345 13.16 -9.30 -19.01
C ALA A 345 14.10 -10.35 -19.62
N ALA A 346 14.45 -11.39 -18.88
CA ALA A 346 15.26 -12.52 -19.37
C ALA A 346 14.62 -13.14 -20.61
N ARG A 347 13.31 -13.43 -20.55
CA ARG A 347 12.54 -13.97 -21.68
C ARG A 347 12.48 -13.02 -22.88
N ARG A 348 12.34 -11.71 -22.66
CA ARG A 348 12.22 -10.72 -23.75
C ARG A 348 13.55 -10.41 -24.42
N LEU A 349 14.63 -10.42 -23.66
CA LEU A 349 15.98 -10.16 -24.15
C LEU A 349 16.67 -11.42 -24.68
N GLY A 350 16.15 -12.61 -24.34
CA GLY A 350 16.76 -13.89 -24.73
C GLY A 350 18.05 -14.20 -23.94
N VAL A 351 18.16 -13.71 -22.72
CA VAL A 351 19.36 -13.82 -21.86
C VAL A 351 19.01 -14.42 -20.50
N PRO A 352 19.94 -15.09 -19.80
CA PRO A 352 19.66 -15.70 -18.51
C PRO A 352 19.49 -14.64 -17.39
N ALA A 353 18.77 -15.00 -16.32
CA ALA A 353 18.46 -14.08 -15.22
C ALA A 353 19.70 -13.39 -14.60
N PRO A 354 20.86 -14.06 -14.36
CA PRO A 354 22.05 -13.39 -13.85
C PRO A 354 22.59 -12.27 -14.76
N GLU A 355 22.41 -12.40 -16.08
CA GLU A 355 22.79 -11.35 -17.03
C GLU A 355 21.82 -10.16 -16.94
N VAL A 356 20.52 -10.42 -16.76
CA VAL A 356 19.54 -9.37 -16.49
C VAL A 356 19.87 -8.62 -15.20
N GLU A 357 20.28 -9.32 -14.14
CA GLU A 357 20.71 -8.71 -12.88
C GLU A 357 21.94 -7.81 -13.07
N ALA A 358 22.92 -8.26 -13.86
CA ALA A 358 24.08 -7.44 -14.23
C ALA A 358 23.66 -6.18 -15.01
N ARG A 359 22.75 -6.34 -15.99
CA ARG A 359 22.15 -5.22 -16.75
C ARG A 359 21.31 -4.29 -15.86
N TRP A 360 20.66 -4.84 -14.82
CA TRP A 360 19.89 -4.09 -13.85
C TRP A 360 20.79 -3.17 -13.04
N ALA A 361 21.89 -3.70 -12.51
CA ALA A 361 22.93 -2.93 -11.82
C ALA A 361 23.57 -1.88 -12.72
N ALA A 362 23.83 -2.22 -13.98
CA ALA A 362 24.43 -1.32 -14.98
C ALA A 362 23.46 -0.26 -15.55
N ARG A 363 22.15 -0.32 -15.25
CA ARG A 363 21.11 0.55 -15.84
C ARG A 363 21.06 0.50 -17.38
N ASP A 364 21.24 -0.70 -17.90
CA ASP A 364 21.34 -1.01 -19.33
C ASP A 364 20.17 -0.45 -20.16
N PRO A 365 20.43 0.19 -21.32
CA PRO A 365 19.39 0.72 -22.19
C PRO A 365 18.43 -0.34 -22.76
N ALA A 366 18.90 -1.55 -23.06
CA ALA A 366 18.03 -2.60 -23.60
C ALA A 366 17.04 -3.11 -22.52
N LEU A 367 17.52 -3.29 -21.29
CA LEU A 367 16.65 -3.58 -20.15
C LEU A 367 15.65 -2.44 -19.89
N ARG A 368 16.08 -1.18 -20.02
CA ARG A 368 15.17 -0.02 -19.92
C ARG A 368 14.03 -0.08 -20.94
N ALA A 369 14.36 -0.32 -22.21
CA ALA A 369 13.36 -0.38 -23.28
C ALA A 369 12.29 -1.46 -23.02
N VAL A 370 12.67 -2.56 -22.36
CA VAL A 370 11.74 -3.59 -21.89
C VAL A 370 10.88 -3.05 -20.74
N LEU A 371 11.49 -2.57 -19.66
CA LEU A 371 10.81 -2.20 -18.41
C LEU A 371 9.90 -0.98 -18.54
N GLU A 372 10.18 -0.04 -19.45
CA GLU A 372 9.32 1.13 -19.71
C GLU A 372 7.95 0.77 -20.29
N ARG A 373 7.80 -0.44 -20.85
CA ARG A 373 6.57 -0.90 -21.52
C ARG A 373 5.82 -1.96 -20.72
N VAL A 374 6.34 -2.39 -19.57
CA VAL A 374 5.74 -3.44 -18.74
C VAL A 374 4.45 -2.94 -18.10
N ARG A 375 3.39 -3.74 -18.17
CA ARG A 375 2.13 -3.54 -17.46
C ARG A 375 1.99 -4.62 -16.38
N VAL A 376 1.87 -4.17 -15.14
CA VAL A 376 1.75 -5.01 -13.94
C VAL A 376 0.30 -4.99 -13.47
N LEU A 377 -0.27 -6.17 -13.24
CA LEU A 377 -1.58 -6.36 -12.64
C LEU A 377 -1.46 -6.98 -11.24
N ASP A 378 -2.14 -6.38 -10.27
CA ASP A 378 -2.49 -7.02 -9.00
C ASP A 378 -4.01 -7.30 -8.96
N PRO A 379 -4.47 -8.56 -9.13
CA PRO A 379 -5.88 -8.88 -9.26
C PRO A 379 -6.63 -8.98 -7.92
N ALA A 380 -5.93 -8.87 -6.78
CA ALA A 380 -6.51 -8.86 -5.44
C ALA A 380 -5.68 -7.91 -4.57
N CYS A 381 -5.69 -6.64 -4.95
CA CYS A 381 -4.63 -5.73 -4.58
C CYS A 381 -4.60 -5.33 -3.11
N GLY A 382 -5.69 -5.55 -2.37
CA GLY A 382 -5.77 -5.20 -0.95
C GLY A 382 -5.37 -3.75 -0.72
N SER A 383 -4.43 -3.53 0.20
CA SER A 383 -3.85 -2.20 0.48
C SER A 383 -2.78 -1.72 -0.51
N GLY A 384 -2.61 -2.41 -1.64
CA GLY A 384 -1.70 -2.04 -2.72
C GLY A 384 -0.22 -2.34 -2.46
N ALA A 385 0.09 -3.40 -1.70
CA ALA A 385 1.48 -3.75 -1.37
C ALA A 385 2.33 -4.07 -2.60
N PHE A 386 1.85 -4.95 -3.49
CA PHE A 386 2.57 -5.28 -4.73
C PHE A 386 2.60 -4.10 -5.70
N LEU A 387 1.51 -3.34 -5.82
CA LEU A 387 1.46 -2.14 -6.65
C LEU A 387 2.49 -1.09 -6.21
N LEU A 388 2.66 -0.88 -4.89
CA LEU A 388 3.68 0.04 -4.40
C LEU A 388 5.09 -0.46 -4.70
N GLU A 389 5.40 -1.73 -4.48
CA GLU A 389 6.75 -2.23 -4.79
C GLU A 389 7.02 -2.25 -6.30
N ALA A 390 6.01 -2.53 -7.14
CA ALA A 390 6.10 -2.38 -8.59
C ALA A 390 6.36 -0.93 -9.01
N LEU A 391 5.74 0.05 -8.34
CA LEU A 391 6.04 1.46 -8.54
C LEU A 391 7.50 1.77 -8.24
N GLU A 392 8.02 1.31 -7.11
CA GLU A 392 9.42 1.56 -6.70
C GLU A 392 10.44 0.87 -7.60
N GLU A 393 10.15 -0.33 -8.09
CA GLU A 393 11.04 -1.06 -9.02
C GLU A 393 11.04 -0.44 -10.42
N LEU A 394 9.89 0.02 -10.94
CA LEU A 394 9.75 0.51 -12.31
C LEU A 394 10.06 2.00 -12.48
N ALA A 395 9.78 2.84 -11.47
CA ALA A 395 9.99 4.29 -11.59
C ALA A 395 11.43 4.67 -11.97
N PRO A 396 12.49 4.05 -11.40
CA PRO A 396 13.87 4.35 -11.78
C PRO A 396 14.22 4.06 -13.26
N TRP A 397 13.39 3.30 -13.97
CA TRP A 397 13.58 2.96 -15.37
C TRP A 397 12.85 3.91 -16.33
N ARG A 398 11.93 4.74 -15.84
CA ARG A 398 11.15 5.63 -16.71
C ARG A 398 11.91 6.88 -17.12
N GLY A 399 12.20 6.99 -18.42
CA GLY A 399 12.74 8.21 -19.02
C GLY A 399 14.23 8.46 -18.74
N GLY A 400 14.93 7.48 -18.15
CA GLY A 400 16.36 7.57 -17.83
C GLY A 400 16.69 8.49 -16.64
N ARG A 401 18.01 8.66 -16.37
CA ARG A 401 18.52 9.41 -15.19
C ARG A 401 18.11 10.88 -15.13
N ALA A 402 17.71 11.48 -16.26
CA ALA A 402 17.35 12.89 -16.36
C ALA A 402 15.91 13.19 -15.95
N VAL A 403 15.02 12.18 -15.91
CA VAL A 403 13.61 12.41 -15.54
C VAL A 403 13.48 12.44 -14.01
N PRO A 404 12.89 13.52 -13.44
CA PRO A 404 12.66 13.59 -12.01
C PRO A 404 11.81 12.42 -11.50
N ARG A 405 12.15 11.89 -10.32
CA ARG A 405 11.52 10.68 -9.75
C ARG A 405 10.00 10.81 -9.60
N HIS A 406 9.48 11.99 -9.25
CA HIS A 406 8.04 12.24 -9.17
C HIS A 406 7.33 12.13 -10.53
N VAL A 407 7.96 12.61 -11.62
CA VAL A 407 7.44 12.47 -12.98
C VAL A 407 7.42 11.01 -13.39
N ALA A 408 8.52 10.30 -13.10
CA ALA A 408 8.64 8.87 -13.37
C ALA A 408 7.55 8.07 -12.62
N ARG A 409 7.39 8.27 -11.31
CA ARG A 409 6.33 7.62 -10.50
C ARG A 409 4.93 7.88 -11.07
N ARG A 410 4.63 9.13 -11.45
CA ARG A 410 3.34 9.49 -12.07
C ARG A 410 3.11 8.75 -13.39
N ARG A 411 4.12 8.63 -14.25
CA ARG A 411 4.02 7.87 -15.52
C ARG A 411 3.83 6.38 -15.30
N VAL A 412 4.54 5.78 -14.34
CA VAL A 412 4.36 4.36 -13.97
C VAL A 412 2.94 4.12 -13.49
N LEU A 413 2.43 4.94 -12.56
CA LEU A 413 1.06 4.83 -12.06
C LEU A 413 0.00 4.97 -13.15
N ALA A 414 0.21 5.90 -14.09
CA ALA A 414 -0.75 6.20 -15.13
C ALA A 414 -0.86 5.08 -16.18
N GLU A 415 0.26 4.46 -16.53
CA GLU A 415 0.39 3.63 -17.74
C GLU A 415 0.74 2.17 -17.47
N GLN A 416 1.36 1.85 -16.33
CA GLN A 416 1.95 0.53 -16.09
C GLN A 416 1.29 -0.24 -14.95
N LEU A 417 0.63 0.41 -13.99
CA LEU A 417 0.10 -0.27 -12.80
C LEU A 417 -1.42 -0.40 -12.86
N PHE A 418 -1.90 -1.62 -12.63
CA PHE A 418 -3.32 -1.96 -12.64
C PHE A 418 -3.66 -2.81 -11.41
N GLY A 419 -4.75 -2.47 -10.74
CA GLY A 419 -5.18 -3.14 -9.53
C GLY A 419 -6.67 -3.45 -9.55
N VAL A 420 -7.07 -4.58 -8.97
CA VAL A 420 -8.47 -4.93 -8.77
C VAL A 420 -8.65 -5.49 -7.37
N ASP A 421 -9.72 -5.10 -6.68
CA ASP A 421 -10.11 -5.71 -5.41
C ASP A 421 -11.63 -5.65 -5.22
N ARG A 422 -12.22 -6.66 -4.59
CA ARG A 422 -13.66 -6.71 -4.35
C ARG A 422 -14.09 -5.68 -3.29
N ASN A 423 -13.21 -5.40 -2.32
CA ASN A 423 -13.48 -4.47 -1.24
C ASN A 423 -13.11 -3.04 -1.64
N GLY A 424 -14.11 -2.17 -1.76
CA GLY A 424 -13.90 -0.76 -2.08
C GLY A 424 -13.03 -0.01 -1.07
N ALA A 425 -13.04 -0.38 0.21
CA ALA A 425 -12.16 0.21 1.22
C ALA A 425 -10.69 -0.13 0.97
N ALA A 426 -10.40 -1.37 0.53
CA ALA A 426 -9.06 -1.80 0.16
C ALA A 426 -8.56 -1.02 -1.08
N VAL A 427 -9.40 -0.89 -2.11
CA VAL A 427 -9.12 -0.06 -3.30
C VAL A 427 -8.74 1.37 -2.91
N HIS A 428 -9.52 2.02 -2.04
CA HIS A 428 -9.21 3.38 -1.59
C HIS A 428 -7.88 3.47 -0.85
N LEU A 429 -7.52 2.47 -0.04
CA LEU A 429 -6.24 2.44 0.66
C LEU A 429 -5.07 2.17 -0.27
N ALA A 430 -5.23 1.31 -1.27
CA ALA A 430 -4.25 1.13 -2.33
C ALA A 430 -3.99 2.45 -3.04
N GLN A 431 -5.04 3.17 -3.46
CA GLN A 431 -4.92 4.48 -4.10
C GLN A 431 -4.21 5.49 -3.20
N LEU A 432 -4.58 5.56 -1.92
CA LEU A 432 -3.95 6.42 -0.92
C LEU A 432 -2.45 6.17 -0.77
N ARG A 433 -2.07 4.89 -0.65
CA ARG A 433 -0.68 4.48 -0.49
C ARG A 433 0.16 4.87 -1.71
N LEU A 434 -0.41 4.72 -2.91
CA LEU A 434 0.23 5.13 -4.17
C LEU A 434 0.32 6.67 -4.27
N TRP A 435 -0.69 7.42 -3.83
CA TRP A 435 -0.62 8.88 -3.77
C TRP A 435 0.45 9.38 -2.82
N LEU A 436 0.57 8.80 -1.63
CA LEU A 436 1.63 9.16 -0.67
C LEU A 436 3.03 8.91 -1.25
N ALA A 437 3.20 7.82 -2.01
CA ALA A 437 4.45 7.57 -2.71
C ALA A 437 4.74 8.65 -3.77
N VAL A 438 3.74 9.16 -4.49
CA VAL A 438 3.96 10.28 -5.43
C VAL A 438 4.32 11.56 -4.68
N LEU A 439 3.58 11.88 -3.61
CA LEU A 439 3.78 13.11 -2.85
C LEU A 439 5.13 13.18 -2.13
N ALA A 440 5.66 12.03 -1.70
CA ALA A 440 6.94 11.96 -1.02
C ALA A 440 8.10 12.55 -1.85
N ASP A 441 8.00 12.50 -3.18
CA ASP A 441 9.04 13.00 -4.10
C ASP A 441 8.63 14.30 -4.82
N ASP A 442 7.46 14.87 -4.52
CA ASP A 442 6.99 16.08 -5.21
C ASP A 442 7.93 17.25 -4.90
N PRO A 443 8.47 17.96 -5.93
CA PRO A 443 9.48 18.99 -5.74
C PRO A 443 8.89 20.29 -5.17
N ALA A 444 7.56 20.41 -5.06
CA ALA A 444 6.90 21.61 -4.59
C ALA A 444 7.39 22.02 -3.20
N THR A 445 7.97 23.23 -3.13
CA THR A 445 8.43 23.87 -1.89
C THR A 445 7.31 24.63 -1.19
N GLY A 446 6.22 24.95 -1.90
CA GLY A 446 5.08 25.69 -1.36
C GLY A 446 3.72 25.08 -1.77
N PRO A 447 2.63 25.45 -1.06
CA PRO A 447 1.29 24.88 -1.29
C PRO A 447 0.74 25.12 -2.71
N ARG A 448 1.14 26.21 -3.36
CA ARG A 448 0.61 26.60 -4.68
C ARG A 448 1.22 25.79 -5.84
N ASP A 449 2.41 25.24 -5.64
CA ASP A 449 3.17 24.53 -6.68
C ASP A 449 2.99 23.01 -6.62
N VAL A 450 2.19 22.52 -5.65
CA VAL A 450 1.92 21.09 -5.48
C VAL A 450 1.18 20.56 -6.70
N HIS A 451 1.76 19.53 -7.33
CA HIS A 451 1.15 18.92 -8.50
C HIS A 451 -0.11 18.15 -8.08
N PRO A 452 -1.25 18.35 -8.76
CA PRO A 452 -2.49 17.63 -8.43
C PRO A 452 -2.31 16.11 -8.48
N LEU A 453 -2.96 15.36 -7.58
CA LEU A 453 -2.81 13.91 -7.53
C LEU A 453 -3.38 13.24 -8.79
N PRO A 454 -2.77 12.14 -9.27
CA PRO A 454 -3.32 11.38 -10.39
C PRO A 454 -4.66 10.73 -10.01
N ASN A 455 -5.66 10.77 -10.88
CA ASN A 455 -6.87 9.96 -10.68
C ASN A 455 -6.58 8.50 -11.04
N LEU A 456 -6.80 7.60 -10.08
CA LEU A 456 -6.50 6.17 -10.24
C LEU A 456 -7.77 5.32 -10.44
N ASP A 457 -8.94 5.96 -10.60
CA ASP A 457 -10.25 5.29 -10.72
C ASP A 457 -10.34 4.32 -11.91
N ALA A 458 -9.53 4.55 -12.94
CA ALA A 458 -9.44 3.69 -14.12
C ALA A 458 -8.40 2.57 -13.98
N GLN A 459 -7.40 2.73 -13.11
CA GLN A 459 -6.26 1.85 -12.95
C GLN A 459 -6.46 0.86 -11.80
N VAL A 460 -6.96 1.35 -10.66
CA VAL A 460 -7.25 0.56 -9.47
C VAL A 460 -8.75 0.52 -9.27
N ARG A 461 -9.38 -0.63 -9.53
CA ARG A 461 -10.84 -0.76 -9.66
C ARG A 461 -11.42 -1.66 -8.59
N GLN A 462 -12.63 -1.31 -8.16
CA GLN A 462 -13.44 -2.22 -7.37
C GLN A 462 -14.07 -3.28 -8.29
N GLY A 463 -13.88 -4.56 -7.98
CA GLY A 463 -14.37 -5.65 -8.79
C GLY A 463 -13.97 -7.03 -8.29
N ASP A 464 -14.69 -8.05 -8.74
CA ASP A 464 -14.27 -9.43 -8.55
C ASP A 464 -13.47 -9.89 -9.77
N SER A 465 -12.18 -10.14 -9.57
CA SER A 465 -11.25 -10.58 -10.62
C SER A 465 -11.48 -12.01 -11.11
N LEU A 466 -12.17 -12.84 -10.33
CA LEU A 466 -12.51 -14.21 -10.70
C LEU A 466 -13.89 -14.30 -11.34
N HIS A 467 -14.81 -13.41 -10.96
CA HIS A 467 -16.13 -13.35 -11.55
C HIS A 467 -16.06 -12.89 -13.00
N ASP A 468 -16.47 -13.77 -13.91
CA ASP A 468 -16.50 -13.47 -15.33
C ASP A 468 -17.85 -13.87 -15.93
N PRO A 469 -18.81 -12.95 -15.99
CA PRO A 469 -20.14 -13.23 -16.53
C PRO A 469 -20.13 -13.36 -18.06
N LEU A 470 -19.10 -12.86 -18.75
CA LEU A 470 -18.97 -12.92 -20.20
C LEU A 470 -18.10 -14.09 -20.69
N ARG A 471 -17.47 -14.85 -19.78
CA ARG A 471 -16.62 -16.02 -20.06
C ARG A 471 -15.38 -15.63 -20.88
N ASP A 472 -14.73 -16.58 -21.57
CA ASP A 472 -13.60 -16.36 -22.48
C ASP A 472 -14.00 -15.58 -23.75
N ALA A 473 -14.52 -14.39 -23.51
CA ALA A 473 -14.79 -13.34 -24.44
C ALA A 473 -13.48 -12.84 -25.02
N ASP A 474 -13.36 -12.97 -26.32
CA ASP A 474 -12.21 -12.50 -27.06
C ASP A 474 -12.26 -10.97 -27.13
N ALA A 475 -11.22 -10.29 -26.67
CA ALA A 475 -11.08 -8.84 -26.82
C ALA A 475 -11.11 -8.40 -28.29
N ALA A 476 -10.95 -9.34 -29.24
CA ALA A 476 -11.20 -9.12 -30.66
C ALA A 476 -12.63 -8.66 -30.97
N ALA A 477 -13.62 -8.99 -30.12
CA ALA A 477 -15.02 -8.55 -30.28
C ALA A 477 -15.20 -7.04 -30.06
N VAL A 478 -14.27 -6.38 -29.37
CA VAL A 478 -14.26 -4.93 -29.20
C VAL A 478 -13.56 -4.31 -30.40
N ASP A 479 -14.14 -3.33 -31.09
CA ASP A 479 -13.50 -2.74 -32.26
C ASP A 479 -12.23 -1.94 -31.90
N ALA A 480 -11.30 -1.82 -32.85
CA ALA A 480 -10.03 -1.11 -32.63
C ALA A 480 -10.23 0.36 -32.23
N GLY A 481 -11.26 1.02 -32.77
CA GLY A 481 -11.60 2.40 -32.44
C GLY A 481 -12.02 2.55 -30.97
N ARG A 482 -12.88 1.65 -30.47
CA ARG A 482 -13.31 1.62 -29.06
C ARG A 482 -12.16 1.29 -28.12
N ARG A 483 -11.28 0.35 -28.50
CA ARG A 483 -10.04 0.06 -27.73
C ARG A 483 -9.17 1.30 -27.59
N ALA A 484 -8.93 2.02 -28.68
CA ALA A 484 -8.17 3.25 -28.68
C ALA A 484 -8.83 4.34 -27.83
N ARG A 485 -10.15 4.56 -27.97
CA ARG A 485 -10.91 5.51 -27.15
C ARG A 485 -10.83 5.19 -25.66
N LEU A 486 -11.00 3.94 -25.27
CA LEU A 486 -10.88 3.51 -23.86
C LEU A 486 -9.49 3.75 -23.30
N ARG A 487 -8.43 3.48 -24.09
CA ARG A 487 -7.06 3.82 -23.69
C ARG A 487 -6.88 5.33 -23.49
N VAL A 488 -7.30 6.14 -24.45
CA VAL A 488 -7.20 7.61 -24.38
C VAL A 488 -7.97 8.15 -23.18
N LEU A 489 -9.21 7.71 -22.96
CA LEU A 489 -10.04 8.13 -21.82
C LEU A 489 -9.38 7.79 -20.48
N ARG A 490 -8.80 6.59 -20.34
CA ARG A 490 -8.07 6.22 -19.12
C ARG A 490 -6.84 7.09 -18.90
N GLN A 491 -6.09 7.42 -19.96
CA GLN A 491 -4.92 8.29 -19.88
C GLN A 491 -5.30 9.75 -19.54
N GLU A 492 -6.31 10.30 -20.20
CA GLU A 492 -6.82 11.65 -19.92
C GLU A 492 -7.36 11.76 -18.49
N LEU A 493 -8.02 10.70 -17.99
CA LEU A 493 -8.58 10.69 -16.66
C LEU A 493 -7.50 10.88 -15.58
N VAL A 494 -6.32 10.27 -15.74
CA VAL A 494 -5.25 10.34 -14.73
C VAL A 494 -4.89 11.79 -14.41
N ALA A 495 -4.79 12.64 -15.42
CA ALA A 495 -4.42 14.05 -15.25
C ALA A 495 -5.64 15.00 -15.14
N ALA A 496 -6.86 14.47 -15.19
CA ALA A 496 -8.06 15.30 -15.30
C ALA A 496 -8.36 16.08 -14.02
N ALA A 497 -8.66 17.38 -14.19
CA ALA A 497 -9.27 18.20 -13.14
C ALA A 497 -10.72 17.72 -12.84
N PRO A 498 -11.30 17.96 -11.64
CA PRO A 498 -12.59 17.46 -11.17
C PRO A 498 -13.75 17.87 -12.08
N ALA A 499 -13.66 19.05 -12.70
CA ALA A 499 -14.66 19.54 -13.64
C ALA A 499 -14.77 18.62 -14.88
N ARG A 500 -13.62 18.18 -15.41
CA ARG A 500 -13.55 17.27 -16.57
C ARG A 500 -13.63 15.80 -16.16
N LYS A 501 -13.20 15.46 -14.94
CA LYS A 501 -13.20 14.10 -14.38
C LYS A 501 -14.57 13.42 -14.46
N ARG A 502 -15.64 14.11 -14.05
CA ARG A 502 -17.00 13.52 -14.11
C ARG A 502 -17.42 13.19 -15.54
N ALA A 503 -17.15 14.10 -16.48
CA ALA A 503 -17.46 13.89 -17.89
C ALA A 503 -16.64 12.73 -18.48
N LEU A 504 -15.35 12.65 -18.14
CA LEU A 504 -14.45 11.56 -18.57
C LEU A 504 -14.85 10.21 -17.97
N LEU A 505 -15.20 10.15 -16.68
CA LEU A 505 -15.71 8.93 -16.05
C LEU A 505 -17.02 8.48 -16.68
N ALA A 506 -17.94 9.40 -16.96
CA ALA A 506 -19.19 9.08 -17.64
C ALA A 506 -18.92 8.57 -19.08
N ALA A 507 -17.99 9.19 -19.81
CA ALA A 507 -17.58 8.73 -21.14
C ALA A 507 -16.92 7.34 -21.08
N LEU A 508 -16.02 7.13 -20.12
CA LEU A 508 -15.34 5.86 -19.88
C LEU A 508 -16.36 4.75 -19.60
N ARG A 509 -17.28 4.96 -18.66
CA ARG A 509 -18.34 3.99 -18.32
C ARG A 509 -19.24 3.66 -19.52
N ARG A 510 -19.59 4.66 -20.33
CA ARG A 510 -20.35 4.44 -21.57
C ARG A 510 -19.58 3.58 -22.56
N GLU A 511 -18.28 3.85 -22.75
CA GLU A 511 -17.45 3.08 -23.67
C GLU A 511 -17.21 1.64 -23.18
N GLU A 512 -17.01 1.44 -21.88
CA GLU A 512 -16.88 0.12 -21.23
C GLU A 512 -18.16 -0.71 -21.37
N ARG A 513 -19.31 -0.07 -21.15
CA ARG A 513 -20.63 -0.68 -21.38
C ARG A 513 -20.80 -1.06 -22.85
N GLY A 514 -20.41 -0.19 -23.77
CA GLY A 514 -20.40 -0.49 -25.20
C GLY A 514 -19.51 -1.68 -25.55
N ALA A 515 -18.33 -1.79 -24.93
CA ALA A 515 -17.43 -2.93 -25.10
C ALA A 515 -18.07 -4.22 -24.55
N ALA A 516 -18.69 -4.18 -23.36
CA ALA A 516 -19.41 -5.32 -22.79
C ALA A 516 -20.57 -5.79 -23.70
N ILE A 517 -21.36 -4.86 -24.26
CA ILE A 517 -22.45 -5.19 -25.20
C ILE A 517 -21.90 -5.80 -26.49
N ALA A 518 -20.80 -5.27 -27.03
CA ALA A 518 -20.16 -5.82 -28.23
C ALA A 518 -19.70 -7.27 -28.00
N ILE A 519 -19.09 -7.53 -26.85
CA ILE A 519 -18.71 -8.87 -26.42
C ILE A 519 -19.93 -9.80 -26.30
N CYS A 520 -21.01 -9.34 -25.66
CA CYS A 520 -22.25 -10.12 -25.58
C CYS A 520 -22.77 -10.51 -26.97
N ARG A 521 -22.81 -9.57 -27.92
CA ARG A 521 -23.28 -9.84 -29.29
C ARG A 521 -22.40 -10.85 -30.03
N ALA A 522 -21.08 -10.77 -29.87
CA ALA A 522 -20.16 -11.73 -30.46
C ALA A 522 -20.36 -13.13 -29.88
N LEU A 523 -20.55 -13.24 -28.56
CA LEU A 523 -20.84 -14.50 -27.88
C LEU A 523 -22.22 -15.06 -28.27
N GLU A 524 -23.25 -14.21 -28.41
CA GLU A 524 -24.58 -14.60 -28.89
C GLU A 524 -24.45 -15.25 -30.28
N SER A 525 -23.75 -14.59 -31.20
CA SER A 525 -23.52 -15.07 -32.57
C SER A 525 -22.78 -16.42 -32.59
N ARG A 526 -21.72 -16.57 -31.79
CA ARG A 526 -20.97 -17.84 -31.65
C ARG A 526 -21.87 -18.97 -31.15
N ARG A 527 -22.70 -18.70 -30.13
CA ARG A 527 -23.61 -19.69 -29.54
C ARG A 527 -24.75 -20.06 -30.50
N GLU A 528 -25.31 -19.10 -31.22
CA GLU A 528 -26.30 -19.34 -32.27
C GLU A 528 -25.74 -20.20 -33.40
N HIS A 529 -24.51 -19.92 -33.83
CA HIS A 529 -23.82 -20.76 -34.81
C HIS A 529 -23.62 -22.19 -34.28
N ALA A 530 -23.16 -22.36 -33.04
CA ALA A 530 -22.99 -23.68 -32.42
C ALA A 530 -24.32 -24.45 -32.27
N ILE A 531 -25.42 -23.76 -31.96
CA ILE A 531 -26.77 -24.35 -31.92
C ILE A 531 -27.20 -24.79 -33.32
N ARG A 532 -27.04 -23.92 -34.33
CA ARG A 532 -27.37 -24.24 -35.73
C ARG A 532 -26.55 -25.42 -36.23
N GLY A 533 -25.24 -25.45 -35.99
CA GLY A 533 -24.36 -26.55 -36.38
C GLY A 533 -24.77 -27.89 -35.77
N ARG A 534 -25.10 -27.92 -34.46
CA ARG A 534 -25.59 -29.14 -33.81
C ARG A 534 -26.94 -29.61 -34.38
N LEU A 535 -27.88 -28.68 -34.62
CA LEU A 535 -29.17 -29.00 -35.22
C LEU A 535 -29.04 -29.48 -36.66
N ALA A 536 -28.15 -28.87 -37.44
CA ALA A 536 -27.85 -29.27 -38.81
C ALA A 536 -27.23 -30.67 -38.86
N ALA A 537 -26.33 -31.02 -37.93
CA ALA A 537 -25.79 -32.37 -37.81
C ALA A 537 -26.88 -33.43 -37.54
N TRP A 538 -27.98 -33.07 -36.88
CA TRP A 538 -29.10 -33.99 -36.62
C TRP A 538 -30.15 -34.01 -37.73
N ARG A 539 -30.31 -32.92 -38.50
CA ARG A 539 -31.41 -32.73 -39.46
C ARG A 539 -30.96 -32.72 -40.93
N GLY A 540 -29.69 -32.48 -41.22
CA GLY A 540 -29.14 -32.35 -42.58
C GLY A 540 -29.04 -33.68 -43.34
N PRO A 541 -28.99 -33.65 -44.68
CA PRO A 541 -28.99 -34.86 -45.51
C PRO A 541 -27.87 -35.83 -45.10
N SER A 542 -28.22 -37.11 -44.92
CA SER A 542 -27.31 -38.19 -44.50
C SER A 542 -26.97 -39.07 -45.70
N LEU A 543 -25.70 -39.40 -45.87
CA LEU A 543 -25.24 -40.38 -46.86
C LEU A 543 -25.47 -41.83 -46.39
N PHE A 544 -25.89 -42.03 -45.14
CA PHE A 544 -26.13 -43.35 -44.55
C PHE A 544 -27.63 -43.65 -44.39
N PRO A 545 -28.07 -44.91 -44.58
CA PRO A 545 -29.49 -45.31 -44.56
C PRO A 545 -30.17 -45.15 -43.20
N SER A 546 -29.42 -45.29 -42.10
CA SER A 546 -29.92 -45.18 -40.74
C SER A 546 -29.24 -44.03 -40.01
N ARG A 547 -30.05 -43.12 -39.45
CA ARG A 547 -29.54 -42.03 -38.61
C ARG A 547 -29.41 -42.52 -37.17
N PRO A 548 -28.24 -42.39 -36.53
CA PRO A 548 -28.16 -42.56 -35.09
C PRO A 548 -28.98 -41.46 -34.40
N ALA A 549 -29.84 -41.86 -33.47
CA ALA A 549 -30.58 -40.91 -32.64
C ALA A 549 -29.58 -40.02 -31.84
N PRO A 550 -29.89 -38.73 -31.61
CA PRO A 550 -29.03 -37.89 -30.82
C PRO A 550 -28.88 -38.48 -29.41
N THR A 551 -27.62 -38.66 -28.98
CA THR A 551 -27.33 -39.20 -27.65
C THR A 551 -27.88 -38.27 -26.57
N ALA A 552 -28.20 -38.82 -25.39
CA ALA A 552 -28.66 -38.03 -24.25
C ALA A 552 -27.68 -36.89 -23.90
N ALA A 553 -26.38 -37.13 -24.02
CA ALA A 553 -25.33 -36.12 -23.84
C ALA A 553 -25.43 -34.97 -24.86
N ALA A 554 -25.67 -35.29 -26.14
CA ALA A 554 -25.80 -34.29 -27.20
C ALA A 554 -27.07 -33.42 -27.01
N VAL A 555 -28.17 -34.03 -26.58
CA VAL A 555 -29.41 -33.31 -26.21
C VAL A 555 -29.18 -32.39 -25.00
N ALA A 556 -28.50 -32.88 -23.96
CA ALA A 556 -28.15 -32.08 -22.79
C ALA A 556 -27.25 -30.89 -23.15
N ALA A 557 -26.23 -31.10 -23.99
CA ALA A 557 -25.37 -30.03 -24.49
C ALA A 557 -26.15 -28.95 -25.25
N LEU A 558 -27.06 -29.34 -26.14
CA LEU A 558 -27.92 -28.38 -26.86
C LEU A 558 -28.82 -27.57 -25.91
N ARG A 559 -29.39 -28.21 -24.88
CA ARG A 559 -30.19 -27.52 -23.85
C ARG A 559 -29.34 -26.51 -23.09
N ALA A 560 -28.15 -26.90 -22.64
CA ALA A 560 -27.22 -26.01 -21.94
C ALA A 560 -26.83 -24.79 -22.80
N GLU A 561 -26.62 -24.98 -24.10
CA GLU A 561 -26.30 -23.91 -25.05
C GLU A 561 -27.44 -22.92 -25.24
N ARG A 562 -28.67 -23.42 -25.36
CA ARG A 562 -29.88 -22.57 -25.42
C ARG A 562 -30.08 -21.79 -24.12
N GLN A 563 -29.85 -22.41 -22.97
CA GLN A 563 -29.94 -21.75 -21.67
C GLN A 563 -28.87 -20.65 -21.53
N ALA A 564 -27.62 -20.93 -21.92
CA ALA A 564 -26.55 -19.96 -21.93
C ALA A 564 -26.85 -18.78 -22.86
N LEU A 565 -27.39 -19.02 -24.07
CA LEU A 565 -27.80 -17.97 -25.00
C LEU A 565 -28.93 -17.09 -24.42
N ARG A 566 -29.92 -17.69 -23.74
CA ARG A 566 -30.99 -16.93 -23.06
C ARG A 566 -30.43 -16.04 -21.95
N ALA A 567 -29.54 -16.58 -21.10
CA ALA A 567 -28.90 -15.83 -20.03
C ALA A 567 -28.07 -14.65 -20.57
N LEU A 568 -27.30 -14.89 -21.64
CA LEU A 568 -26.49 -13.86 -22.29
C LEU A 568 -27.33 -12.73 -22.89
N ARG A 569 -28.45 -13.07 -23.55
CA ARG A 569 -29.40 -12.08 -24.08
C ARG A 569 -30.09 -11.28 -22.97
N ALA A 570 -30.32 -11.89 -21.80
CA ALA A 570 -30.86 -11.19 -20.65
C ALA A 570 -29.82 -10.19 -20.09
N GLU A 571 -28.57 -10.61 -19.96
CA GLU A 571 -27.48 -9.75 -19.50
C GLU A 571 -27.20 -8.60 -20.48
N ARG A 572 -27.18 -8.84 -21.79
CA ARG A 572 -27.09 -7.77 -22.79
C ARG A 572 -28.21 -6.74 -22.65
N ARG A 573 -29.47 -7.21 -22.52
CA ARG A 573 -30.63 -6.32 -22.31
C ARG A 573 -30.57 -5.57 -20.99
N ARG A 574 -29.91 -6.12 -19.98
CA ARG A 574 -29.64 -5.44 -18.72
C ARG A 574 -28.60 -4.33 -18.91
N LEU A 575 -27.47 -4.64 -19.56
CA LEU A 575 -26.44 -3.66 -19.91
C LEU A 575 -26.98 -2.51 -20.78
N GLU A 576 -27.92 -2.78 -21.69
CA GLU A 576 -28.56 -1.75 -22.51
C GLU A 576 -29.40 -0.74 -21.70
N ARG A 577 -29.88 -1.13 -20.51
CA ARG A 577 -30.68 -0.28 -19.62
C ARG A 577 -29.85 0.42 -18.52
N GLU A 578 -28.72 -0.17 -18.12
CA GLU A 578 -27.86 0.39 -17.07
C GLU A 578 -26.91 1.46 -17.60
N GLU A 579 -26.48 2.41 -16.74
CA GLU A 579 -25.56 3.50 -17.14
C GLU A 579 -24.09 3.07 -17.30
N GLY A 580 -23.74 1.87 -16.84
CA GLY A 580 -22.38 1.33 -16.84
C GLY A 580 -22.38 -0.19 -16.74
N VAL A 581 -21.20 -0.77 -16.53
CA VAL A 581 -21.05 -2.21 -16.30
C VAL A 581 -21.16 -2.49 -14.78
N PRO A 582 -22.05 -3.39 -14.33
CA PRO A 582 -22.30 -3.63 -12.90
C PRO A 582 -21.28 -4.56 -12.23
N TRP A 583 -20.37 -5.13 -13.01
CA TRP A 583 -19.32 -6.04 -12.59
C TRP A 583 -18.01 -5.70 -13.30
N PHE A 584 -16.90 -6.18 -12.75
CA PHE A 584 -15.60 -6.03 -13.37
C PHE A 584 -15.34 -7.14 -14.38
N HIS A 585 -14.67 -6.80 -15.50
CA HIS A 585 -14.26 -7.77 -16.50
C HIS A 585 -13.13 -7.21 -17.37
N TYR A 586 -12.05 -7.97 -17.47
CA TYR A 586 -10.82 -7.52 -18.12
C TYR A 586 -11.03 -7.08 -19.57
N ALA A 587 -11.76 -7.84 -20.39
CA ALA A 587 -11.91 -7.49 -21.80
C ALA A 587 -12.94 -6.38 -22.08
N SER A 588 -13.72 -5.92 -21.10
CA SER A 588 -14.54 -4.69 -21.27
C SER A 588 -13.87 -3.46 -20.67
N HIS A 589 -13.11 -3.64 -19.58
CA HIS A 589 -12.46 -2.56 -18.84
C HIS A 589 -11.07 -2.23 -19.40
N PHE A 590 -10.36 -3.23 -19.90
CA PHE A 590 -8.99 -3.15 -20.43
C PHE A 590 -8.83 -3.84 -21.80
N PRO A 591 -9.73 -3.60 -22.78
CA PRO A 591 -9.71 -4.35 -24.03
C PRO A 591 -8.46 -4.12 -24.88
N ASP A 592 -7.83 -2.96 -24.78
CA ASP A 592 -6.53 -2.67 -25.41
C ASP A 592 -5.37 -3.44 -24.77
N VAL A 593 -5.44 -3.72 -23.47
CA VAL A 593 -4.45 -4.54 -22.78
C VAL A 593 -4.61 -6.00 -23.17
N VAL A 594 -5.84 -6.51 -23.11
CA VAL A 594 -6.16 -7.88 -23.50
C VAL A 594 -5.84 -8.13 -24.98
N ALA A 595 -6.19 -7.21 -25.89
CA ALA A 595 -5.87 -7.33 -27.31
C ALA A 595 -4.35 -7.33 -27.60
N ALA A 596 -3.54 -6.74 -26.71
CA ALA A 596 -2.08 -6.75 -26.80
C ALA A 596 -1.43 -7.97 -26.09
N GLY A 597 -2.19 -9.03 -25.82
CA GLY A 597 -1.70 -10.24 -25.16
C GLY A 597 -1.83 -10.25 -23.63
N GLY A 598 -2.53 -9.27 -23.05
CA GLY A 598 -2.77 -9.18 -21.61
C GLY A 598 -1.72 -8.35 -20.86
N PHE A 599 -1.64 -8.61 -19.55
CA PHE A 599 -0.65 -7.97 -18.67
C PHE A 599 0.69 -8.71 -18.74
N ASP A 600 1.78 -7.98 -18.61
CA ASP A 600 3.13 -8.51 -18.79
C ASP A 600 3.62 -9.21 -17.51
N LEU A 601 3.18 -8.72 -16.34
CA LEU A 601 3.40 -9.34 -15.04
C LEU A 601 2.10 -9.32 -14.23
N VAL A 602 1.71 -10.46 -13.67
CA VAL A 602 0.63 -10.54 -12.67
C VAL A 602 1.28 -10.87 -11.33
N ALA A 603 1.22 -9.94 -10.39
CA ALA A 603 1.84 -10.05 -9.08
C ALA A 603 0.87 -9.56 -8.01
N GLY A 604 0.51 -10.44 -7.10
CA GLY A 604 -0.49 -10.18 -6.08
C GLY A 604 -0.64 -11.39 -5.17
N ASN A 605 -1.38 -11.20 -4.08
CA ASN A 605 -1.85 -12.34 -3.31
C ASN A 605 -2.89 -13.11 -4.14
N PRO A 606 -2.97 -14.44 -4.00
CA PRO A 606 -4.09 -15.16 -4.59
C PRO A 606 -5.40 -14.63 -3.98
N PRO A 607 -6.49 -14.54 -4.76
CA PRO A 607 -7.81 -14.28 -4.19
C PRO A 607 -8.14 -15.40 -3.20
N TRP A 608 -8.29 -15.05 -1.92
CA TRP A 608 -8.58 -16.00 -0.85
C TRP A 608 -10.01 -16.48 -0.94
N VAL A 609 -10.23 -17.47 -1.80
CA VAL A 609 -11.52 -18.11 -2.01
C VAL A 609 -11.41 -19.55 -1.54
N ARG A 610 -12.18 -19.92 -0.51
CA ARG A 610 -12.34 -21.32 -0.13
C ARG A 610 -13.13 -22.01 -1.24
N ALA A 611 -12.50 -22.92 -1.96
CA ALA A 611 -13.14 -23.60 -3.09
C ALA A 611 -14.42 -24.31 -2.65
N GLU A 612 -14.49 -24.77 -1.40
CA GLU A 612 -15.63 -25.46 -0.80
C GLU A 612 -16.84 -24.54 -0.59
N ALA A 613 -16.58 -23.24 -0.41
CA ALA A 613 -17.62 -22.22 -0.24
C ALA A 613 -18.18 -21.69 -1.57
N LEU A 614 -17.58 -22.09 -2.70
CA LEU A 614 -18.08 -21.74 -4.02
C LEU A 614 -19.26 -22.62 -4.41
N ASP A 615 -20.27 -21.97 -5.01
CA ASP A 615 -21.41 -22.64 -5.63
C ASP A 615 -20.90 -23.77 -6.55
N PRO A 616 -21.49 -24.98 -6.52
CA PRO A 616 -21.14 -26.08 -7.42
C PRO A 616 -21.06 -25.67 -8.91
N ALA A 617 -21.96 -24.80 -9.37
CA ALA A 617 -21.95 -24.27 -10.73
C ALA A 617 -20.71 -23.38 -10.97
N GLU A 618 -20.28 -22.61 -9.98
CA GLU A 618 -19.07 -21.79 -10.05
C GLU A 618 -17.80 -22.64 -10.06
N ARG A 619 -17.74 -23.67 -9.21
CA ARG A 619 -16.64 -24.65 -9.23
C ARG A 619 -16.52 -25.34 -10.58
N GLY A 620 -17.65 -25.78 -11.14
CA GLY A 620 -17.69 -26.38 -12.48
C GLY A 620 -17.19 -25.41 -13.56
N ARG A 621 -17.55 -24.12 -13.47
CA ARG A 621 -17.05 -23.07 -14.37
C ARG A 621 -15.53 -22.90 -14.27
N LEU A 622 -14.99 -22.79 -13.05
CA LEU A 622 -13.56 -22.59 -12.82
C LEU A 622 -12.75 -23.81 -13.28
N ALA A 623 -13.23 -25.03 -13.02
CA ALA A 623 -12.61 -26.27 -13.47
C ALA A 623 -12.57 -26.40 -15.00
N ALA A 624 -13.63 -25.98 -15.69
CA ALA A 624 -13.67 -25.99 -17.15
C ALA A 624 -12.76 -24.92 -17.78
N ARG A 625 -12.55 -23.81 -17.06
CA ARG A 625 -11.79 -22.66 -17.56
C ARG A 625 -10.28 -22.77 -17.34
N TYR A 626 -9.87 -23.17 -16.14
CA TYR A 626 -8.47 -23.15 -15.75
C TYR A 626 -7.86 -24.55 -15.87
N ARG A 627 -6.81 -24.67 -16.69
CA ARG A 627 -6.01 -25.90 -16.83
C ARG A 627 -5.55 -26.46 -15.48
N TRP A 628 -5.29 -25.58 -14.51
CA TRP A 628 -4.86 -25.93 -13.16
C TRP A 628 -5.87 -25.43 -12.12
N TRP A 629 -6.98 -26.15 -11.97
CA TRP A 629 -7.93 -25.98 -10.87
C TRP A 629 -7.89 -27.20 -9.95
N ARG A 630 -7.64 -26.98 -8.66
CA ARG A 630 -7.73 -28.03 -7.63
C ARG A 630 -8.72 -27.57 -6.56
N PRO A 631 -9.96 -28.08 -6.54
CA PRO A 631 -10.78 -27.92 -5.33
C PRO A 631 -10.02 -28.63 -4.21
N ALA A 632 -9.87 -28.01 -3.03
CA ALA A 632 -9.25 -28.75 -1.94
C ALA A 632 -10.12 -30.01 -1.70
N PRO A 633 -9.51 -31.17 -1.39
CA PRO A 633 -10.31 -32.31 -0.99
C PRO A 633 -11.08 -31.88 0.27
N GLY A 634 -12.41 -31.90 0.19
CA GLY A 634 -13.25 -31.62 1.35
C GLY A 634 -12.86 -32.52 2.52
N PRO A 635 -13.20 -32.14 3.77
CA PRO A 635 -12.93 -32.99 4.92
C PRO A 635 -13.52 -34.38 4.66
N ARG A 636 -12.66 -35.41 4.70
CA ARG A 636 -13.07 -36.81 4.64
C ARG A 636 -13.82 -37.19 5.91
#